data_AF-A0A1F2VAN8-F1
#
_entry.id   AF-A0A1F2VAN8-F1
#
_cell.length_a   1.000
_cell.length_b   1.000
_cell.length_c   1.000
_cell.angle_alpha   90.00
_cell.angle_beta   90.00
_cell.angle_gamma   90.00
#
_symmetry.space_group_name_H-M   'P 1'
#
loop_
_entity.id
_entity.type
_entity.pdbx_description
1 polymer ?
#
loop_
_entity_poly.entity_id
_entity_poly.type
_entity_poly.pdbx_seq_one_letter_code
_entity_poly.pdbx_strand_id
1 'polypeptide(L)'
;MRSQKSEVRSQNMKLPCLFLSVSLCLCGYIQAQTPATTTVKDTVYKSDGSLASGTVVITWQAFVSADTKPVFGGTKTVALNNGALAVAMVPNSGGTPSGTSYHVKYYQSGGLFFEETWVVPTSSPIAPPGAPGVANIGTPGSTTYYYRVTATNANGETLLSSSGVTTTSHTTLDTNNYNQITWSAVTGATGYKVYRTNTATAPSGTGSFLVGSTAATSLNDQSNTLQSATIPSLNTTDPRTLSEVRVTAAPSPTVTLAASQVTGTSIVSNPSSTQTIGAPPKAGVIPLQIKGNANDGANVFEIYDSQPQPALQSWFDSSGAFKTSKAASFSTLTAGSVPFAGTGGLLSQDNTNLFWDDTGNRFQVGPRSGFGANITTNYLAGSGNVIAELNNAANHRTSLLTATEDNTTNNFYSSYSVLESAHSSGTRSQAISFEADAYHTGAGTVTQLIAQGGYVQVDAGTVGVAWGGAFSGAVTGGATTTLAAIVAGSNFKSGGTLTNNIGLQVQDQNLSGANNWAVKTGAGKVQFGDDVVADKSLAAKTISNVRFADQFAGTDAGAKIAAAITDLPSTGGVVDARGLEGSQTVTTDFFAGTTKPVILLLGKATFASTVEWRPSSGSQIIGVGRESVITQPNATNLTHILNTQTNNSSRVVIQNLLVDGNGSNQTGGSSLVLLSGSASSSANRIENCWLENSKGHGVFIANGTDAMVRGNRFTNIGNQSVSISYSAATRTNHIIADNWISDYVGFGVGVTLSNENRITGNYIRGILRSGTVDTSGTAVTWVSGDNFSTLRAGHHIKINHLDYVVSLVNSSTSITLTASAGTQTGVAYAAGALEAINLDAAQNNVVEQNVIRDNADSGIVLHAATAGQSTLANVVQGNWITNVAAVGIALEATTGTVTTNSVVGNTLYNVNAAPNAMANSYDVGIRIAASNATRNNITTNTVVDDRGTPLTQYVVALDSVGAGNAATNNFAYGVVNSGTRGASNSAASLVAAGQLGFQSQTGFVGTLSHSATANRTWTLPNATTPLAGTSIANTFSGQQTFTSGIYAILNQAATPSIRQNETGTGGVADWGMAGATDGYTEGSAAGDSVLVAQNGNWVVSARSATKGVLFATGSPSSIKMQLSNAGSLRIGSGSPATKLDVDGAIRSTMTAVTFSATPAFNASLGNSFKMTLTNNVTSSTISNPQTGEVITLLLCQDGTGSRTMTWPTNLKLSGGSYTLTTTINKCDSLTAVYDGSNWYETSRASNL
;
A
#
# COMPACT_ATOMS: atom_id res chain seq x y z
N MET A 1 -1.32 -17.59 12.55
CA MET A 1 -1.83 -16.86 13.74
C MET A 1 -1.07 -15.55 13.88
N ARG A 2 -1.79 -14.47 14.19
CA ARG A 2 -1.43 -13.03 14.19
C ARG A 2 -1.32 -12.35 12.81
N SER A 3 -2.37 -11.57 12.53
CA SER A 3 -2.54 -10.57 11.48
C SER A 3 -2.15 -9.19 12.04
N GLN A 4 -1.39 -8.41 11.25
CA GLN A 4 -1.59 -6.99 10.95
C GLN A 4 -0.33 -6.40 10.31
N LYS A 5 -0.41 -5.93 9.05
CA LYS A 5 -0.44 -4.50 8.67
C LYS A 5 -0.40 -4.36 7.15
N SER A 6 -1.31 -3.52 6.64
CA SER A 6 -1.42 -3.07 5.26
C SER A 6 -0.50 -1.89 4.98
N GLU A 7 0.01 -1.78 3.75
CA GLU A 7 0.05 -0.52 2.99
C GLU A 7 0.45 -0.83 1.53
N VAL A 8 -0.38 -0.39 0.57
CA VAL A 8 -0.11 -0.45 -0.87
C VAL A 8 -0.04 0.98 -1.39
N ARG A 9 1.11 1.33 -1.99
CA ARG A 9 1.39 2.60 -2.65
C ARG A 9 1.54 2.34 -4.15
N SER A 10 0.86 3.11 -5.00
CA SER A 10 1.11 3.18 -6.46
C SER A 10 0.64 4.56 -6.94
N GLN A 11 1.18 5.25 -7.95
CA GLN A 11 2.46 5.29 -8.65
C GLN A 11 2.44 6.69 -9.33
N ASN A 12 3.57 7.40 -9.37
CA ASN A 12 3.75 8.59 -10.19
C ASN A 12 4.55 8.20 -11.43
N MET A 13 4.00 8.46 -12.61
CA MET A 13 4.69 8.36 -13.91
C MET A 13 4.76 9.77 -14.51
N LYS A 14 5.97 10.28 -14.78
CA LYS A 14 6.21 11.53 -15.53
C LYS A 14 7.48 11.39 -16.36
N LEU A 15 7.38 11.64 -17.66
CA LEU A 15 8.28 12.41 -18.54
C LEU A 15 7.73 12.38 -19.99
N PRO A 16 8.07 13.29 -20.94
CA PRO A 16 8.53 14.70 -20.89
C PRO A 16 7.77 15.64 -21.91
N CYS A 17 8.28 16.87 -22.13
CA CYS A 17 8.05 17.81 -23.28
C CYS A 17 7.15 19.06 -23.11
N LEU A 18 7.78 20.08 -22.52
CA LEU A 18 7.87 21.52 -22.82
C LEU A 18 7.06 22.18 -23.99
N PHE A 19 6.18 23.12 -23.59
CA PHE A 19 5.84 24.47 -24.13
C PHE A 19 5.45 24.71 -25.61
N LEU A 20 4.22 25.20 -25.85
CA LEU A 20 3.95 26.61 -26.21
C LEU A 20 2.45 26.95 -26.06
N SER A 21 2.19 28.22 -25.77
CA SER A 21 1.00 28.89 -25.26
C SER A 21 -0.21 29.09 -26.21
N VAL A 22 -1.38 29.27 -25.58
CA VAL A 22 -2.63 29.97 -25.98
C VAL A 22 -3.87 29.09 -26.23
N SER A 23 -4.88 29.33 -25.37
CA SER A 23 -6.32 29.04 -25.48
C SER A 23 -6.81 27.59 -25.40
N LEU A 24 -7.20 27.15 -24.20
CA LEU A 24 -8.44 26.41 -23.93
C LEU A 24 -8.66 26.34 -22.40
N CYS A 25 -9.57 27.14 -21.84
CA CYS A 25 -10.02 26.94 -20.45
C CYS A 25 -11.45 27.46 -20.27
N LEU A 26 -12.42 26.57 -20.46
CA LEU A 26 -13.79 26.73 -19.97
C LEU A 26 -14.36 25.34 -19.61
N CYS A 27 -13.90 24.80 -18.48
CA CYS A 27 -14.57 23.68 -17.78
C CYS A 27 -14.67 24.09 -16.31
N GLY A 28 -15.88 24.46 -15.88
CA GLY A 28 -16.15 24.94 -14.53
C GLY A 28 -15.84 23.88 -13.46
N TYR A 29 -15.07 24.29 -12.45
CA TYR A 29 -14.80 23.51 -11.25
C TYR A 29 -16.10 23.25 -10.47
N ILE A 30 -16.56 22.00 -10.40
CA ILE A 30 -17.55 21.59 -9.39
C ILE A 30 -16.79 21.40 -8.07
N GLN A 31 -16.90 22.38 -7.17
CA GLN A 31 -16.42 22.27 -5.80
C GLN A 31 -17.22 21.19 -5.06
N ALA A 32 -16.55 20.26 -4.38
CA ALA A 32 -17.20 19.22 -3.60
C ALA A 32 -17.96 19.84 -2.40
N GLN A 33 -19.28 19.89 -2.49
CA GLN A 33 -20.14 20.48 -1.44
C GLN A 33 -20.30 19.50 -0.27
N THR A 34 -20.00 19.96 0.94
CA THR A 34 -20.22 19.22 2.20
C THR A 34 -21.72 18.95 2.42
N PRO A 35 -22.11 17.87 3.12
CA PRO A 35 -23.52 17.59 3.43
C PRO A 35 -24.18 18.78 4.12
N ALA A 36 -25.44 19.07 3.77
CA ALA A 36 -26.21 20.05 4.50
C ALA A 36 -26.39 19.61 5.96
N THR A 37 -26.35 20.55 6.91
CA THR A 37 -26.51 20.26 8.34
C THR A 37 -27.70 21.00 8.92
N THR A 38 -28.39 20.35 9.85
CA THR A 38 -29.45 20.92 10.68
C THR A 38 -28.90 21.21 12.06
N THR A 39 -29.10 22.44 12.53
CA THR A 39 -28.73 22.83 13.89
C THR A 39 -29.84 22.42 14.85
N VAL A 40 -29.54 21.50 15.76
CA VAL A 40 -30.38 21.19 16.91
C VAL A 40 -30.02 22.15 18.04
N LYS A 41 -30.98 22.92 18.55
CA LYS A 41 -30.75 23.92 19.59
C LYS A 41 -31.89 23.90 20.61
N ASP A 42 -31.54 23.83 21.89
CA ASP A 42 -32.52 23.85 22.99
C ASP A 42 -31.87 24.23 24.32
N THR A 43 -32.69 24.39 25.36
CA THR A 43 -32.26 24.60 26.75
C THR A 43 -32.56 23.37 27.60
N VAL A 44 -31.52 22.77 28.17
CA VAL A 44 -31.64 21.55 28.98
C VAL A 44 -31.67 21.91 30.46
N TYR A 45 -32.70 21.43 31.15
CA TYR A 45 -32.93 21.65 32.58
C TYR A 45 -32.75 20.36 33.38
N LYS A 46 -32.46 20.51 34.67
CA LYS A 46 -32.56 19.45 35.68
C LYS A 46 -34.01 19.33 36.17
N SER A 47 -34.31 18.26 36.90
CA SER A 47 -35.65 18.03 37.48
C SER A 47 -36.08 19.10 38.49
N ASP A 48 -35.15 19.88 39.04
CA ASP A 48 -35.40 21.00 39.96
C ASP A 48 -35.65 22.35 39.23
N GLY A 49 -35.64 22.36 37.89
CA GLY A 49 -35.81 23.56 37.07
C GLY A 49 -34.54 24.39 36.87
N SER A 50 -33.39 24.01 37.47
CA SER A 50 -32.11 24.66 37.22
C SER A 50 -31.49 24.21 35.89
N LEU A 51 -30.59 25.02 35.32
CA LEU A 51 -29.93 24.73 34.05
C LEU A 51 -28.89 23.61 34.18
N ALA A 52 -28.89 22.66 33.25
CA ALA A 52 -27.99 21.50 33.29
C ALA A 52 -26.57 21.83 32.79
N SER A 53 -25.54 21.39 33.52
CA SER A 53 -24.14 21.48 33.07
C SER A 53 -23.52 20.09 33.00
N GLY A 54 -22.77 19.79 31.94
CA GLY A 54 -22.27 18.44 31.68
C GLY A 54 -21.77 18.23 30.25
N THR A 55 -21.85 17.00 29.76
CA THR A 55 -21.40 16.62 28.41
C THR A 55 -22.46 15.77 27.71
N VAL A 56 -22.78 16.07 26.46
CA VAL A 56 -23.66 15.28 25.60
C VAL A 56 -22.80 14.51 24.60
N VAL A 57 -22.98 13.20 24.54
CA VAL A 57 -22.33 12.31 23.57
C VAL A 57 -23.38 11.80 22.59
N ILE A 58 -23.17 12.05 21.31
CA ILE A 58 -24.07 11.69 20.22
C ILE A 58 -23.36 10.64 19.35
N THR A 59 -23.97 9.49 19.11
CA THR A 59 -23.41 8.41 18.27
C THR A 59 -24.37 8.03 17.14
N TRP A 60 -23.82 7.59 16.01
CA TRP A 60 -24.61 7.12 14.86
C TRP A 60 -23.86 6.07 14.04
N GLN A 61 -24.63 5.23 13.34
CA GLN A 61 -24.13 4.31 12.33
C GLN A 61 -23.97 5.03 10.97
N ALA A 62 -23.26 4.43 10.02
CA ALA A 62 -23.13 5.01 8.69
C ALA A 62 -24.49 5.02 7.96
N PHE A 63 -24.79 6.10 7.24
CA PHE A 63 -26.01 6.24 6.44
C PHE A 63 -25.78 7.17 5.24
N VAL A 64 -26.71 7.17 4.28
CA VAL A 64 -26.77 8.15 3.19
C VAL A 64 -27.88 9.15 3.51
N SER A 65 -27.55 10.44 3.59
CA SER A 65 -28.53 11.51 3.84
C SER A 65 -29.47 11.71 2.65
N ALA A 66 -30.60 12.39 2.88
CA ALA A 66 -31.61 12.64 1.84
C ALA A 66 -31.08 13.46 0.65
N ASP A 67 -30.03 14.27 0.84
CA ASP A 67 -29.28 14.98 -0.23
C ASP A 67 -28.22 14.09 -0.92
N THR A 68 -28.33 12.76 -0.75
CA THR A 68 -27.49 11.71 -1.36
C THR A 68 -26.01 11.73 -0.96
N LYS A 69 -25.68 12.35 0.17
CA LYS A 69 -24.29 12.39 0.68
C LYS A 69 -24.02 11.25 1.66
N PRO A 70 -22.89 10.53 1.54
CA PRO A 70 -22.55 9.49 2.48
C PRO A 70 -22.07 10.10 3.82
N VAL A 71 -22.59 9.58 4.92
CA VAL A 71 -22.23 9.93 6.30
C VAL A 71 -21.65 8.70 6.97
N PHE A 72 -20.36 8.74 7.33
CA PHE A 72 -19.75 7.66 8.09
C PHE A 72 -20.26 7.63 9.53
N GLY A 73 -20.35 6.43 10.11
CA GLY A 73 -20.68 6.25 11.52
C GLY A 73 -19.63 6.89 12.42
N GLY A 74 -20.05 7.42 13.56
CA GLY A 74 -19.15 8.17 14.43
C GLY A 74 -19.78 8.65 15.73
N THR A 75 -19.00 9.45 16.45
CA THR A 75 -19.35 10.03 17.75
C THR A 75 -19.04 11.52 17.75
N LYS A 76 -19.92 12.34 18.33
CA LYS A 76 -19.71 13.78 18.58
C LYS A 76 -20.00 14.11 20.03
N THR A 77 -19.11 14.88 20.64
CA THR A 77 -19.22 15.30 22.04
C THR A 77 -19.46 16.80 22.11
N VAL A 78 -20.48 17.21 22.87
CA VAL A 78 -20.91 18.61 23.03
C VAL A 78 -20.92 18.96 24.51
N ALA A 79 -20.29 20.05 24.90
CA ALA A 79 -20.37 20.53 26.27
C ALA A 79 -21.73 21.20 26.52
N LEU A 80 -22.38 20.85 27.62
CA LEU A 80 -23.54 21.58 28.16
C LEU A 80 -23.02 22.58 29.18
N ASN A 81 -23.06 23.86 28.83
CA ASN A 81 -22.69 24.95 29.72
C ASN A 81 -23.96 25.72 30.07
N ASN A 82 -24.39 25.63 31.34
CA ASN A 82 -25.58 26.34 31.83
C ASN A 82 -26.82 26.10 30.95
N GLY A 83 -27.10 24.84 30.63
CA GLY A 83 -28.27 24.37 29.90
C GLY A 83 -28.22 24.58 28.38
N ALA A 84 -27.23 25.30 27.85
CA ALA A 84 -27.18 25.60 26.42
C ALA A 84 -26.75 24.38 25.59
N LEU A 85 -27.69 23.82 24.82
CA LEU A 85 -27.44 22.78 23.81
C LEU A 85 -27.53 23.40 22.42
N ALA A 86 -26.46 23.30 21.63
CA ALA A 86 -26.46 23.66 20.22
C ALA A 86 -25.49 22.77 19.44
N VAL A 87 -25.99 22.06 18.43
CA VAL A 87 -25.16 21.13 17.63
C VAL A 87 -25.68 21.02 16.20
N ALA A 88 -24.79 21.16 15.21
CA ALA A 88 -25.10 20.84 13.82
C ALA A 88 -24.92 19.33 13.55
N MET A 89 -25.96 18.70 12.99
CA MET A 89 -26.04 17.28 12.63
C MET A 89 -26.52 17.13 11.18
N VAL A 90 -26.08 16.10 10.47
CA VAL A 90 -26.61 15.81 9.12
C VAL A 90 -28.05 15.27 9.26
N PRO A 91 -29.02 15.72 8.45
CA PRO A 91 -30.37 15.15 8.47
C PRO A 91 -30.37 13.65 8.16
N ASN A 92 -31.01 12.86 9.01
CA ASN A 92 -31.21 11.41 8.81
C ASN A 92 -32.68 11.03 8.57
N SER A 93 -33.62 11.96 8.73
CA SER A 93 -35.00 11.78 8.25
C SER A 93 -35.00 11.62 6.72
N GLY A 94 -35.58 10.52 6.22
CA GLY A 94 -35.52 10.16 4.80
C GLY A 94 -34.15 9.63 4.33
N GLY A 95 -33.22 9.37 5.26
CA GLY A 95 -31.93 8.76 4.96
C GLY A 95 -32.05 7.25 4.64
N THR A 96 -31.04 6.72 3.96
CA THR A 96 -30.95 5.29 3.62
C THR A 96 -29.85 4.62 4.45
N PRO A 97 -30.14 3.52 5.19
CA PRO A 97 -31.43 2.82 5.27
C PRO A 97 -32.53 3.60 6.01
N SER A 98 -33.79 3.33 5.66
CA SER A 98 -34.97 3.84 6.38
C SER A 98 -34.88 3.48 7.86
N GLY A 99 -35.24 4.43 8.74
CA GLY A 99 -35.18 4.25 10.20
C GLY A 99 -33.83 4.59 10.84
N THR A 100 -32.89 5.17 10.09
CA THR A 100 -31.63 5.69 10.65
C THR A 100 -31.89 6.74 11.74
N SER A 101 -31.20 6.62 12.87
CA SER A 101 -31.32 7.52 14.02
C SER A 101 -29.96 7.87 14.65
N TYR A 102 -29.93 8.94 15.45
CA TYR A 102 -28.81 9.30 16.32
C TYR A 102 -29.12 8.84 17.75
N HIS A 103 -28.14 8.27 18.45
CA HIS A 103 -28.25 7.92 19.87
C HIS A 103 -27.57 9.00 20.71
N VAL A 104 -28.28 9.59 21.67
CA VAL A 104 -27.81 10.74 22.43
C VAL A 104 -27.79 10.44 23.92
N LYS A 105 -26.64 10.66 24.54
CA LYS A 105 -26.37 10.40 25.96
C LYS A 105 -25.93 11.67 26.67
N TYR A 106 -26.62 12.02 27.74
CA TYR A 106 -26.34 13.18 28.58
C TYR A 106 -25.59 12.74 29.84
N TYR A 107 -24.38 13.24 30.04
CA TYR A 107 -23.52 12.99 31.20
C TYR A 107 -23.44 14.23 32.11
N GLN A 108 -23.52 14.01 33.42
CA GLN A 108 -23.21 15.00 34.45
C GLN A 108 -22.03 14.51 35.31
N SER A 109 -21.58 15.28 36.30
CA SER A 109 -20.39 14.95 37.12
C SER A 109 -20.49 13.62 37.89
N GLY A 110 -21.63 12.93 37.87
CA GLY A 110 -21.88 11.62 38.47
C GLY A 110 -22.14 10.46 37.49
N GLY A 111 -22.08 10.67 36.18
CA GLY A 111 -22.28 9.61 35.17
C GLY A 111 -23.37 9.92 34.14
N LEU A 112 -23.82 8.88 33.43
CA LEU A 112 -24.91 8.96 32.44
C LEU A 112 -26.23 9.28 33.15
N PHE A 113 -26.85 10.39 32.80
CA PHE A 113 -28.05 10.91 33.43
C PHE A 113 -29.32 10.65 32.59
N PHE A 114 -29.22 10.78 31.27
CA PHE A 114 -30.36 10.61 30.37
C PHE A 114 -29.90 10.10 29.00
N GLU A 115 -30.70 9.26 28.37
CA GLU A 115 -30.43 8.70 27.03
C GLU A 115 -31.68 8.79 26.17
N GLU A 116 -31.49 9.12 24.90
CA GLU A 116 -32.57 9.27 23.94
C GLU A 116 -32.15 9.04 22.50
N THR A 117 -33.13 8.93 21.61
CA THR A 117 -32.93 8.76 20.17
C THR A 117 -33.43 9.99 19.41
N TRP A 118 -32.63 10.49 18.46
CA TRP A 118 -33.00 11.59 17.59
C TRP A 118 -33.14 11.16 16.13
N VAL A 119 -34.22 11.60 15.49
CA VAL A 119 -34.36 11.68 14.03
C VAL A 119 -34.33 13.14 13.65
N VAL A 120 -33.23 13.57 13.05
CA VAL A 120 -32.97 14.96 12.67
C VAL A 120 -33.55 15.20 11.26
N PRO A 121 -34.54 16.10 11.11
CA PRO A 121 -35.09 16.45 9.82
C PRO A 121 -34.18 17.43 9.07
N THR A 122 -34.44 17.59 7.77
CA THR A 122 -33.82 18.66 6.97
C THR A 122 -34.30 20.02 7.44
N SER A 123 -33.37 20.97 7.58
CA SER A 123 -33.64 22.39 7.80
C SER A 123 -33.12 23.20 6.61
N SER A 124 -33.58 24.45 6.49
CA SER A 124 -33.19 25.38 5.43
C SER A 124 -32.68 26.69 6.03
N PRO A 125 -31.53 26.67 6.77
CA PRO A 125 -30.96 27.88 7.34
C PRO A 125 -30.54 28.85 6.23
N ILE A 126 -30.68 30.15 6.45
CA ILE A 126 -30.23 31.16 5.49
C ILE A 126 -28.69 31.17 5.41
N ALA A 127 -28.15 31.44 4.23
CA ALA A 127 -26.71 31.37 3.99
C ALA A 127 -25.95 32.55 4.66
N PRO A 128 -24.70 32.35 5.13
CA PRO A 128 -23.84 33.48 5.50
C PRO A 128 -23.68 34.48 4.34
N PRO A 129 -23.60 35.80 4.62
CA PRO A 129 -23.27 36.79 3.60
C PRO A 129 -21.93 36.51 2.92
N GLY A 130 -21.77 36.96 1.67
CA GLY A 130 -20.47 37.01 1.00
C GLY A 130 -19.50 37.98 1.68
N ALA A 131 -18.22 37.99 1.24
CA ALA A 131 -17.23 38.94 1.75
C ALA A 131 -17.73 40.39 1.58
N PRO A 132 -17.73 41.22 2.64
CA PRO A 132 -18.15 42.60 2.51
C PRO A 132 -17.11 43.43 1.72
N GLY A 133 -17.58 44.36 0.91
CA GLY A 133 -16.76 45.44 0.37
C GLY A 133 -16.52 46.50 1.44
N VAL A 134 -15.30 47.04 1.49
CA VAL A 134 -14.93 48.10 2.44
C VAL A 134 -14.40 49.29 1.64
N ALA A 135 -15.07 50.44 1.77
CA ALA A 135 -14.66 51.71 1.16
C ALA A 135 -14.35 52.74 2.23
N ASN A 136 -13.17 53.35 2.16
CA ASN A 136 -12.75 54.37 3.10
C ASN A 136 -13.30 55.73 2.63
N ILE A 137 -14.11 56.39 3.45
CA ILE A 137 -14.70 57.70 3.18
C ILE A 137 -13.94 58.74 4.01
N GLY A 138 -13.51 59.83 3.37
CA GLY A 138 -12.65 60.85 3.97
C GLY A 138 -11.18 60.67 3.61
N THR A 139 -10.28 61.01 4.54
CA THR A 139 -8.83 60.99 4.29
C THR A 139 -8.25 59.58 4.55
N PRO A 140 -7.54 58.96 3.58
CA PRO A 140 -6.89 57.67 3.80
C PRO A 140 -5.80 57.74 4.88
N GLY A 141 -5.73 56.72 5.73
CA GLY A 141 -4.67 56.51 6.73
C GLY A 141 -3.84 55.27 6.43
N SER A 142 -3.33 54.61 7.49
CA SER A 142 -2.50 53.40 7.40
C SER A 142 -2.98 52.26 8.32
N THR A 143 -4.18 52.37 8.90
CA THR A 143 -4.71 51.37 9.83
C THR A 143 -5.38 50.24 9.04
N THR A 144 -5.11 49.00 9.43
CA THR A 144 -5.73 47.82 8.81
C THR A 144 -6.91 47.33 9.64
N TYR A 145 -8.07 47.17 8.99
CA TYR A 145 -9.25 46.56 9.59
C TYR A 145 -9.81 45.45 8.72
N TYR A 146 -10.26 44.39 9.37
CA TYR A 146 -10.91 43.23 8.79
C TYR A 146 -12.37 43.22 9.24
N TYR A 147 -13.29 43.30 8.28
CA TYR A 147 -14.72 43.32 8.49
C TYR A 147 -15.35 42.00 8.09
N ARG A 148 -16.30 41.51 8.90
CA ARG A 148 -17.09 40.31 8.61
C ARG A 148 -18.55 40.59 8.92
N VAL A 149 -19.45 39.96 8.18
CA VAL A 149 -20.88 40.18 8.31
C VAL A 149 -21.57 38.85 8.56
N THR A 150 -22.54 38.85 9.47
CA THR A 150 -23.51 37.77 9.62
C THR A 150 -24.88 38.26 9.20
N ALA A 151 -25.71 37.34 8.72
CA ALA A 151 -27.13 37.58 8.53
C ALA A 151 -27.90 37.11 9.76
N THR A 152 -28.97 37.81 10.11
CA THR A 152 -29.88 37.47 11.21
C THR A 152 -31.31 37.35 10.71
N ASN A 153 -32.08 36.47 11.34
CA ASN A 153 -33.53 36.43 11.22
C ASN A 153 -34.18 36.32 12.61
N ALA A 154 -35.49 36.10 12.68
CA ALA A 154 -36.22 35.98 13.94
C ALA A 154 -35.72 34.82 14.83
N ASN A 155 -35.09 33.80 14.27
CA ASN A 155 -34.66 32.59 14.98
C ASN A 155 -33.21 32.67 15.46
N GLY A 156 -32.34 33.37 14.72
CA GLY A 156 -30.93 33.44 15.08
C GLY A 156 -30.04 34.08 14.03
N GLU A 157 -28.79 33.64 14.02
CA GLU A 157 -27.70 34.29 13.28
C GLU A 157 -26.87 33.25 12.50
N THR A 158 -26.38 33.64 11.33
CA THR A 158 -25.51 32.81 10.50
C THR A 158 -24.08 32.78 11.03
N LEU A 159 -23.25 31.90 10.45
CA LEU A 159 -21.79 32.01 10.58
C LEU A 159 -21.29 33.32 9.94
N LEU A 160 -20.07 33.73 10.30
CA LEU A 160 -19.38 34.89 9.73
C LEU A 160 -19.12 34.69 8.23
N SER A 161 -19.25 35.78 7.46
CA SER A 161 -18.69 35.86 6.11
C SER A 161 -17.17 35.72 6.11
N SER A 162 -16.59 35.48 4.93
CA SER A 162 -15.17 35.81 4.70
C SER A 162 -14.91 37.30 4.93
N SER A 163 -13.65 37.68 5.22
CA SER A 163 -13.34 39.06 5.60
C SER A 163 -13.22 40.00 4.40
N GLY A 164 -13.88 41.15 4.48
CA GLY A 164 -13.51 42.35 3.72
C GLY A 164 -12.38 43.08 4.46
N VAL A 165 -11.42 43.64 3.73
CA VAL A 165 -10.22 44.24 4.32
C VAL A 165 -9.99 45.64 3.78
N THR A 166 -9.62 46.55 4.66
CA THR A 166 -9.03 47.85 4.32
C THR A 166 -7.68 47.95 5.01
N THR A 167 -6.63 48.35 4.29
CA THR A 167 -5.28 48.60 4.83
C THR A 167 -4.99 50.10 4.99
N THR A 168 -5.90 50.95 4.51
CA THR A 168 -5.73 52.40 4.41
C THR A 168 -6.72 53.16 5.30
N SER A 169 -7.26 52.52 6.33
CA SER A 169 -8.23 53.15 7.23
C SER A 169 -7.56 54.28 8.02
N HIS A 170 -8.35 55.30 8.36
CA HIS A 170 -7.93 56.35 9.29
C HIS A 170 -7.80 55.78 10.71
N THR A 171 -6.90 56.33 11.52
CA THR A 171 -6.55 55.88 12.89
C THR A 171 -7.65 56.16 13.92
N THR A 172 -8.53 57.12 13.62
CA THR A 172 -9.72 57.46 14.40
C THR A 172 -10.88 57.58 13.42
N LEU A 173 -11.96 56.83 13.65
CA LEU A 173 -13.15 56.84 12.81
C LEU A 173 -14.20 57.78 13.41
N ASP A 174 -14.78 58.64 12.60
CA ASP A 174 -15.79 59.63 13.03
C ASP A 174 -16.83 59.86 11.93
N THR A 175 -17.63 60.93 12.02
CA THR A 175 -18.66 61.24 11.02
C THR A 175 -18.11 61.63 9.64
N ASN A 176 -16.84 62.06 9.55
CA ASN A 176 -16.20 62.54 8.33
C ASN A 176 -15.18 61.56 7.75
N ASN A 177 -14.46 60.82 8.61
CA ASN A 177 -13.48 59.81 8.24
C ASN A 177 -13.97 58.44 8.76
N TYR A 178 -14.56 57.61 7.90
CA TYR A 178 -15.15 56.34 8.31
C TYR A 178 -15.00 55.26 7.24
N ASN A 179 -15.20 54.00 7.63
CA ASN A 179 -15.24 52.90 6.66
C ASN A 179 -16.70 52.57 6.35
N GLN A 180 -17.08 52.58 5.09
CA GLN A 180 -18.37 52.10 4.63
C GLN A 180 -18.25 50.62 4.26
N ILE A 181 -19.00 49.78 4.98
CA ILE A 181 -19.03 48.32 4.79
C ILE A 181 -20.30 48.00 4.02
N THR A 182 -20.19 47.29 2.89
CA THR A 182 -21.32 46.92 2.02
C THR A 182 -21.29 45.42 1.71
N TRP A 183 -22.44 44.78 1.57
CA TRP A 183 -22.56 43.36 1.21
C TRP A 183 -23.80 43.10 0.37
N SER A 184 -23.90 41.92 -0.24
CA SER A 184 -25.10 41.51 -0.96
C SER A 184 -26.20 41.07 0.01
N ALA A 185 -27.46 41.42 -0.28
CA ALA A 185 -28.60 40.94 0.50
C ALA A 185 -28.66 39.40 0.48
N VAL A 186 -28.79 38.79 1.65
CA VAL A 186 -29.09 37.38 1.85
C VAL A 186 -30.61 37.19 1.90
N THR A 187 -31.14 36.35 1.01
CA THR A 187 -32.56 36.02 0.97
C THR A 187 -33.03 35.43 2.31
N GLY A 188 -34.08 36.00 2.90
CA GLY A 188 -34.64 35.56 4.18
C GLY A 188 -33.98 36.16 5.44
N ALA A 189 -32.93 36.97 5.28
CA ALA A 189 -32.37 37.76 6.38
C ALA A 189 -33.27 38.96 6.69
N THR A 190 -33.57 39.17 7.97
CA THR A 190 -34.29 40.37 8.45
C THR A 190 -33.34 41.42 9.02
N GLY A 191 -32.04 41.13 9.10
CA GLY A 191 -30.99 42.06 9.50
C GLY A 191 -29.59 41.46 9.37
N TYR A 192 -28.58 42.26 9.72
CA TYR A 192 -27.18 41.90 9.68
C TYR A 192 -26.41 42.49 10.86
N LYS A 193 -25.31 41.84 11.24
CA LYS A 193 -24.33 42.37 12.20
C LYS A 193 -22.97 42.47 11.53
N VAL A 194 -22.29 43.60 11.77
CA VAL A 194 -20.95 43.86 11.23
C VAL A 194 -19.93 43.78 12.35
N TYR A 195 -18.92 42.93 12.15
CA TYR A 195 -17.84 42.68 13.09
C TYR A 195 -16.53 43.21 12.53
N ARG A 196 -15.67 43.78 13.40
CA ARG A 196 -14.36 44.30 13.05
C ARG A 196 -13.26 43.70 13.92
N THR A 197 -12.13 43.36 13.30
CA THR A 197 -10.86 43.05 13.97
C THR A 197 -9.71 43.84 13.33
N ASN A 198 -8.63 44.03 14.09
CA ASN A 198 -7.38 44.64 13.60
C ASN A 198 -6.35 43.59 13.10
N THR A 199 -6.69 42.31 13.21
CA THR A 199 -5.91 41.18 12.70
C THR A 199 -6.74 40.37 11.71
N ALA A 200 -6.03 39.66 10.83
CA ALA A 200 -6.65 38.79 9.83
C ALA A 200 -7.45 37.63 10.44
N THR A 201 -7.16 37.26 11.70
CA THR A 201 -7.84 36.19 12.42
C THR A 201 -9.32 36.51 12.62
N ALA A 202 -10.20 35.55 12.34
CA ALA A 202 -11.63 35.73 12.59
C ALA A 202 -11.91 35.83 14.10
N PRO A 203 -12.79 36.75 14.54
CA PRO A 203 -13.19 36.79 15.93
C PRO A 203 -13.92 35.49 16.29
N SER A 204 -13.75 35.03 17.52
CA SER A 204 -14.42 33.83 18.05
C SER A 204 -14.76 34.03 19.53
N GLY A 205 -15.81 33.36 20.01
CA GLY A 205 -16.26 33.54 21.40
C GLY A 205 -16.92 34.90 21.63
N THR A 206 -16.96 35.33 22.89
CA THR A 206 -17.54 36.63 23.29
C THR A 206 -16.45 37.68 23.45
N GLY A 207 -16.61 38.84 22.81
CA GLY A 207 -15.68 39.96 22.94
C GLY A 207 -16.14 41.22 22.22
N SER A 208 -15.40 42.32 22.39
CA SER A 208 -15.70 43.62 21.79
C SER A 208 -15.35 43.66 20.30
N PHE A 209 -16.22 43.09 19.47
CA PHE A 209 -16.02 42.94 18.03
C PHE A 209 -17.09 43.63 17.18
N LEU A 210 -18.25 43.95 17.78
CA LEU A 210 -19.42 44.41 17.03
C LEU A 210 -19.31 45.90 16.75
N VAL A 211 -19.37 46.26 15.47
CA VAL A 211 -19.46 47.63 14.99
C VAL A 211 -20.89 48.14 15.12
N GLY A 212 -21.86 47.32 14.71
CA GLY A 212 -23.28 47.62 14.80
C GLY A 212 -24.14 46.61 14.04
N SER A 213 -25.46 46.73 14.20
CA SER A 213 -26.47 45.94 13.48
C SER A 213 -27.33 46.84 12.59
N THR A 214 -27.76 46.31 11.45
CA THR A 214 -28.60 47.07 10.50
C THR A 214 -29.50 46.12 9.70
N ALA A 215 -30.68 46.60 9.28
CA ALA A 215 -31.53 45.91 8.31
C ALA A 215 -31.14 46.21 6.85
N ALA A 216 -30.32 47.25 6.63
CA ALA A 216 -29.78 47.59 5.31
C ALA A 216 -28.57 46.70 4.96
N THR A 217 -28.15 46.74 3.70
CA THR A 217 -26.97 46.01 3.20
C THR A 217 -25.67 46.85 3.22
N SER A 218 -25.68 47.91 4.02
CA SER A 218 -24.54 48.79 4.24
C SER A 218 -24.53 49.32 5.67
N LEU A 219 -23.34 49.46 6.26
CA LEU A 219 -23.13 50.09 7.56
C LEU A 219 -21.87 50.93 7.54
N ASN A 220 -21.97 52.18 8.00
CA ASN A 220 -20.82 53.07 8.16
C ASN A 220 -20.20 52.85 9.54
N ASP A 221 -18.97 52.36 9.58
CA ASP A 221 -18.21 52.21 10.80
C ASP A 221 -17.53 53.53 11.18
N GLN A 222 -18.17 54.24 12.10
CA GLN A 222 -17.69 55.48 12.71
C GLN A 222 -17.20 55.23 14.16
N SER A 223 -16.95 53.96 14.51
CA SER A 223 -16.73 53.56 15.90
C SER A 223 -15.25 53.50 16.28
N ASN A 224 -14.88 54.20 17.35
CA ASN A 224 -13.55 54.07 17.98
C ASN A 224 -13.53 53.01 19.09
N THR A 225 -14.70 52.58 19.56
CA THR A 225 -14.88 51.50 20.54
C THR A 225 -15.94 50.54 20.04
N LEU A 226 -15.63 49.23 20.04
CA LEU A 226 -16.54 48.18 19.59
C LEU A 226 -17.43 47.66 20.73
N GLN A 227 -18.65 47.26 20.41
CA GLN A 227 -19.60 46.64 21.33
C GLN A 227 -19.27 45.16 21.55
N SER A 228 -19.55 44.66 22.75
CA SER A 228 -19.40 43.23 23.06
C SER A 228 -20.45 42.39 22.34
N ALA A 229 -20.03 41.33 21.67
CA ALA A 229 -20.91 40.36 21.03
C ALA A 229 -20.29 38.95 21.03
N THR A 230 -21.15 37.94 21.06
CA THR A 230 -20.75 36.54 20.90
C THR A 230 -20.80 36.17 19.42
N ILE A 231 -19.69 35.63 18.90
CA ILE A 231 -19.62 35.14 17.53
C ILE A 231 -20.35 33.79 17.43
N PRO A 232 -21.32 33.63 16.51
CA PRO A 232 -21.98 32.35 16.29
C PRO A 232 -21.00 31.28 15.82
N SER A 233 -20.91 30.17 16.56
CA SER A 233 -20.13 28.98 16.17
C SER A 233 -20.93 28.00 15.29
N LEU A 234 -22.24 28.23 15.14
CA LEU A 234 -23.17 27.47 14.33
C LEU A 234 -24.19 28.42 13.68
N ASN A 235 -24.75 28.03 12.53
CA ASN A 235 -25.85 28.76 11.91
C ASN A 235 -27.16 28.40 12.63
N THR A 236 -27.80 29.38 13.26
CA THR A 236 -28.98 29.16 14.13
C THR A 236 -30.25 29.80 13.55
N THR A 237 -30.27 30.07 12.25
CA THR A 237 -31.38 30.79 11.58
C THR A 237 -32.60 29.90 11.25
N ASP A 238 -32.46 28.58 11.32
CA ASP A 238 -33.56 27.61 11.25
C ASP A 238 -33.26 26.38 12.14
N PRO A 239 -33.22 26.56 13.48
CA PRO A 239 -32.88 25.47 14.38
C PRO A 239 -34.06 24.52 14.59
N ARG A 240 -33.76 23.26 14.93
CA ARG A 240 -34.76 22.29 15.42
C ARG A 240 -34.62 22.13 16.93
N THR A 241 -35.74 22.16 17.62
CA THR A 241 -35.83 21.94 19.07
C THR A 241 -35.73 20.45 19.38
N LEU A 242 -35.49 20.11 20.66
CA LEU A 242 -35.49 18.73 21.10
C LEU A 242 -36.85 18.04 20.89
N SER A 243 -37.95 18.79 21.03
CA SER A 243 -39.30 18.25 20.79
C SER A 243 -39.55 17.81 19.34
N GLU A 244 -38.80 18.37 18.39
CA GLU A 244 -38.95 18.07 16.96
C GLU A 244 -38.02 16.95 16.49
N VAL A 245 -36.98 16.62 17.25
CA VAL A 245 -36.00 15.57 16.87
C VAL A 245 -36.12 14.31 17.72
N ARG A 246 -36.63 14.40 18.96
CA ARG A 246 -36.74 13.27 19.88
C ARG A 246 -37.82 12.29 19.43
N VAL A 247 -37.46 11.01 19.39
CA VAL A 247 -38.40 9.90 19.13
C VAL A 247 -38.26 8.83 20.22
N THR A 248 -39.38 8.18 20.56
CA THR A 248 -39.40 7.11 21.60
C THR A 248 -38.79 5.79 21.12
N ALA A 249 -38.76 5.57 19.81
CA ALA A 249 -38.06 4.49 19.13
C ALA A 249 -37.83 4.90 17.66
N ALA A 250 -36.86 4.30 16.97
CA ALA A 250 -36.69 4.50 15.53
C ALA A 250 -38.01 4.15 14.80
N PRO A 251 -38.47 4.95 13.80
CA PRO A 251 -39.73 4.68 13.12
C PRO A 251 -39.72 3.28 12.48
N SER A 252 -40.62 2.43 12.97
CA SER A 252 -40.97 1.09 12.46
C SER A 252 -42.36 1.18 11.79
N PRO A 253 -42.64 0.47 10.69
CA PRO A 253 -43.77 0.76 9.79
C PRO A 253 -45.19 0.37 10.30
N THR A 254 -45.51 0.45 11.61
CA THR A 254 -46.83 0.03 12.16
C THR A 254 -47.45 1.06 13.15
N VAL A 255 -48.79 1.27 13.07
CA VAL A 255 -49.59 2.35 13.71
C VAL A 255 -50.25 1.93 15.06
N THR A 256 -50.41 2.88 16.01
CA THR A 256 -51.19 2.75 17.26
C THR A 256 -52.13 3.96 17.49
N LEU A 257 -53.35 3.76 18.02
CA LEU A 257 -54.39 4.81 18.24
C LEU A 257 -54.49 5.30 19.70
N ALA A 258 -54.98 6.54 19.90
CA ALA A 258 -54.86 7.32 21.14
C ALA A 258 -56.13 7.37 22.04
N ALA A 259 -55.90 7.63 23.33
CA ALA A 259 -56.82 7.58 24.48
C ALA A 259 -58.05 8.53 24.48
N SER A 260 -58.42 9.13 23.35
CA SER A 260 -59.54 10.09 23.25
C SER A 260 -60.93 9.44 23.05
N GLN A 261 -61.02 8.11 22.99
CA GLN A 261 -62.25 7.38 22.62
C GLN A 261 -63.11 6.90 23.82
N VAL A 262 -62.95 7.43 25.04
CA VAL A 262 -63.81 7.08 26.20
C VAL A 262 -64.19 8.31 27.05
N THR A 263 -65.50 8.67 27.14
CA THR A 263 -66.02 9.74 28.05
C THR A 263 -67.46 9.50 28.64
N GLY A 264 -67.60 9.53 30.00
CA GLY A 264 -68.75 9.88 30.94
C GLY A 264 -70.08 9.06 31.00
N THR A 265 -70.88 8.87 32.10
CA THR A 265 -70.97 9.20 33.57
C THR A 265 -71.91 8.18 34.33
N SER A 266 -71.68 7.87 35.62
CA SER A 266 -72.37 6.83 36.45
C SER A 266 -73.73 7.19 37.09
N ILE A 267 -74.65 6.21 37.20
CA ILE A 267 -75.92 6.20 37.99
C ILE A 267 -75.60 5.56 39.37
N VAL A 268 -75.90 6.12 40.56
CA VAL A 268 -77.13 5.94 41.39
C VAL A 268 -76.88 6.56 42.80
N SER A 269 -77.87 7.25 43.42
CA SER A 269 -78.20 7.10 44.86
C SER A 269 -79.62 7.60 45.25
N ASN A 270 -80.46 6.64 45.66
CA ASN A 270 -81.62 6.75 46.57
C ASN A 270 -82.86 7.64 46.24
N PRO A 271 -83.74 7.24 45.29
CA PRO A 271 -85.03 7.89 45.08
C PRO A 271 -86.09 7.43 46.10
N SER A 272 -86.67 8.33 46.88
CA SER A 272 -87.79 8.06 47.81
C SER A 272 -89.17 7.90 47.14
N SER A 273 -89.20 7.70 45.81
CA SER A 273 -90.42 7.50 45.00
C SER A 273 -90.14 6.58 43.80
N THR A 274 -91.18 5.97 43.23
CA THR A 274 -91.06 5.11 42.03
C THR A 274 -90.50 5.90 40.86
N GLN A 275 -89.36 5.47 40.32
CA GLN A 275 -88.81 6.00 39.08
C GLN A 275 -89.24 5.14 37.90
N THR A 276 -89.72 5.80 36.85
CA THR A 276 -90.12 5.13 35.60
C THR A 276 -89.00 5.27 34.58
N ILE A 277 -88.46 4.15 34.10
CA ILE A 277 -87.56 4.16 32.94
C ILE A 277 -88.45 4.17 31.69
N GLY A 278 -88.68 5.36 31.17
CA GLY A 278 -89.44 5.52 29.93
C GLY A 278 -88.64 5.00 28.74
N ALA A 279 -89.10 3.92 28.12
CA ALA A 279 -88.73 3.66 26.73
C ALA A 279 -89.42 4.71 25.82
N PRO A 280 -88.83 5.08 24.66
CA PRO A 280 -89.46 6.02 23.72
C PRO A 280 -90.91 5.58 23.39
N PRO A 281 -91.91 6.48 23.32
CA PRO A 281 -93.32 6.10 23.29
C PRO A 281 -93.65 5.24 22.04
N LYS A 282 -93.93 3.95 22.27
CA LYS A 282 -94.46 3.00 21.29
C LYS A 282 -95.62 2.23 21.92
N ALA A 283 -96.75 2.14 21.22
CA ALA A 283 -97.96 1.48 21.72
C ALA A 283 -97.71 0.01 22.08
N GLY A 284 -98.20 -0.44 23.24
CA GLY A 284 -98.05 -1.82 23.75
C GLY A 284 -96.81 -2.07 24.60
N VAL A 285 -95.96 -1.07 24.82
CA VAL A 285 -94.82 -1.19 25.73
C VAL A 285 -95.26 -0.83 27.15
N ILE A 286 -95.09 -1.77 28.09
CA ILE A 286 -95.33 -1.56 29.52
C ILE A 286 -94.03 -1.05 30.15
N PRO A 287 -93.99 0.18 30.68
CA PRO A 287 -92.80 0.70 31.34
C PRO A 287 -92.36 -0.16 32.52
N LEU A 288 -91.04 -0.31 32.66
CA LEU A 288 -90.44 -0.88 33.86
C LEU A 288 -90.35 0.19 34.93
N GLN A 289 -90.87 -0.14 36.11
CA GLN A 289 -90.85 0.71 37.29
C GLN A 289 -89.84 0.18 38.30
N ILE A 290 -89.12 1.12 38.92
CA ILE A 290 -88.20 0.84 40.02
C ILE A 290 -88.66 1.63 41.22
N LYS A 291 -88.94 0.95 42.33
CA LYS A 291 -89.41 1.57 43.57
C LYS A 291 -88.48 1.24 44.73
N GLY A 292 -88.05 2.27 45.44
CA GLY A 292 -87.47 2.14 46.79
C GLY A 292 -88.59 2.29 47.83
N ASN A 293 -88.84 1.27 48.64
CA ASN A 293 -89.78 1.34 49.77
C ASN A 293 -88.98 1.47 51.07
N ALA A 294 -88.73 2.70 51.51
CA ALA A 294 -87.82 2.97 52.63
C ALA A 294 -88.27 2.41 53.99
N ASN A 295 -89.52 1.94 54.14
CA ASN A 295 -90.09 1.51 55.43
C ASN A 295 -90.78 0.13 55.42
N ASP A 296 -90.57 -0.69 54.38
CA ASP A 296 -91.14 -2.05 54.31
C ASP A 296 -89.99 -3.09 54.31
N GLY A 297 -89.82 -3.80 55.42
CA GLY A 297 -88.64 -4.62 55.75
C GLY A 297 -88.40 -5.87 54.89
N ALA A 298 -88.97 -5.95 53.68
CA ALA A 298 -88.84 -7.07 52.77
C ALA A 298 -88.57 -6.70 51.29
N ASN A 299 -88.75 -5.46 50.84
CA ASN A 299 -88.65 -5.06 49.42
C ASN A 299 -87.90 -3.72 49.26
N VAL A 300 -86.62 -3.67 49.65
CA VAL A 300 -85.85 -2.41 49.73
C VAL A 300 -85.60 -1.79 48.35
N PHE A 301 -85.50 -2.64 47.31
CA PHE A 301 -85.40 -2.24 45.90
C PHE A 301 -86.17 -3.23 45.03
N GLU A 302 -87.29 -2.78 44.47
CA GLU A 302 -88.21 -3.60 43.67
C GLU A 302 -88.22 -3.14 42.21
N ILE A 303 -88.14 -4.10 41.29
CA ILE A 303 -88.30 -3.91 39.85
C ILE A 303 -89.55 -4.69 39.42
N TYR A 304 -90.49 -3.98 38.80
CA TYR A 304 -91.74 -4.58 38.33
C TYR A 304 -92.21 -3.90 37.05
N ASP A 305 -93.02 -4.62 36.27
CA ASP A 305 -93.73 -4.02 35.15
C ASP A 305 -94.93 -3.18 35.66
N SER A 306 -95.24 -2.08 34.98
CA SER A 306 -96.23 -1.09 35.45
C SER A 306 -97.70 -1.53 35.30
N GLN A 307 -98.00 -2.81 35.07
CA GLN A 307 -99.38 -3.28 34.98
C GLN A 307 -100.05 -3.35 36.36
N PRO A 308 -101.40 -3.27 36.43
CA PRO A 308 -102.15 -3.42 37.69
C PRO A 308 -101.93 -4.78 38.39
N GLN A 309 -101.46 -5.80 37.65
CA GLN A 309 -101.04 -7.11 38.14
C GLN A 309 -99.73 -7.50 37.42
N PRO A 310 -98.55 -7.34 38.04
CA PRO A 310 -97.29 -7.52 37.33
C PRO A 310 -97.08 -8.97 36.89
N ALA A 311 -96.70 -9.17 35.63
CA ALA A 311 -96.27 -10.45 35.11
C ALA A 311 -94.80 -10.74 35.49
N LEU A 312 -94.01 -9.67 35.69
CA LEU A 312 -92.66 -9.69 36.23
C LEU A 312 -92.61 -8.87 37.52
N GLN A 313 -92.22 -9.51 38.62
CA GLN A 313 -92.00 -8.85 39.90
C GLN A 313 -90.79 -9.48 40.60
N SER A 314 -89.76 -8.66 40.80
CA SER A 314 -88.50 -9.09 41.39
C SER A 314 -87.96 -8.03 42.35
N TRP A 315 -87.38 -8.47 43.46
CA TRP A 315 -86.84 -7.55 44.46
C TRP A 315 -85.64 -8.15 45.18
N PHE A 316 -84.86 -7.30 45.82
CA PHE A 316 -83.92 -7.73 46.85
C PHE A 316 -84.62 -7.71 48.21
N ASP A 317 -84.56 -8.82 48.93
CA ASP A 317 -85.07 -8.88 50.30
C ASP A 317 -84.13 -8.18 51.30
N SER A 318 -84.56 -8.08 52.56
CA SER A 318 -83.78 -7.41 53.62
C SER A 318 -82.46 -8.09 53.98
N SER A 319 -82.18 -9.28 53.41
CA SER A 319 -80.89 -9.96 53.49
C SER A 319 -80.00 -9.77 52.25
N GLY A 320 -80.47 -9.01 51.25
CA GLY A 320 -79.74 -8.68 50.02
C GLY A 320 -79.84 -9.77 48.94
N ALA A 321 -80.73 -10.75 49.09
CA ALA A 321 -80.93 -11.81 48.10
C ALA A 321 -81.95 -11.39 47.04
N PHE A 322 -81.63 -11.62 45.77
CA PHE A 322 -82.57 -11.38 44.66
C PHE A 322 -83.66 -12.45 44.63
N LYS A 323 -84.93 -12.03 44.67
CA LYS A 323 -86.12 -12.88 44.69
C LYS A 323 -87.01 -12.58 43.49
N THR A 324 -87.58 -13.63 42.91
CA THR A 324 -88.60 -13.56 41.84
C THR A 324 -89.80 -14.40 42.27
N SER A 325 -91.00 -13.83 42.36
CA SER A 325 -92.15 -14.50 43.02
C SER A 325 -92.94 -15.49 42.15
N LYS A 326 -92.57 -15.71 40.86
CA LYS A 326 -93.18 -16.69 39.95
C LYS A 326 -92.10 -17.40 39.09
N ALA A 327 -92.08 -18.75 39.02
CA ALA A 327 -91.06 -19.60 38.33
C ALA A 327 -91.63 -20.41 37.12
N ALA A 328 -90.80 -20.89 36.17
CA ALA A 328 -91.22 -21.52 34.89
C ALA A 328 -90.99 -23.07 34.79
N SER A 329 -91.85 -23.82 34.06
CA SER A 329 -91.72 -25.29 33.78
C SER A 329 -91.54 -25.62 32.28
N PHE A 330 -90.83 -26.72 31.91
CA PHE A 330 -90.44 -27.07 30.51
C PHE A 330 -90.94 -28.45 30.03
N SER A 331 -92.20 -28.57 29.59
CA SER A 331 -92.87 -29.84 29.27
C SER A 331 -92.85 -30.28 27.77
N THR A 332 -91.92 -29.77 26.95
CA THR A 332 -91.96 -29.91 25.47
C THR A 332 -90.80 -30.69 24.82
N LEU A 333 -89.94 -31.40 25.57
CA LEU A 333 -88.81 -32.17 25.00
C LEU A 333 -89.19 -33.61 24.61
N THR A 334 -88.66 -34.14 23.48
CA THR A 334 -89.02 -35.47 22.92
C THR A 334 -87.94 -36.56 23.11
N ALA A 335 -88.24 -37.85 22.94
CA ALA A 335 -87.26 -38.94 23.09
C ALA A 335 -86.17 -38.92 22.00
N GLY A 336 -84.91 -39.17 22.37
CA GLY A 336 -83.73 -39.06 21.48
C GLY A 336 -83.13 -37.65 21.38
N SER A 337 -83.65 -36.68 22.14
CA SER A 337 -83.16 -35.28 22.14
C SER A 337 -81.87 -35.11 22.92
N VAL A 338 -80.97 -34.29 22.38
CA VAL A 338 -79.80 -33.77 23.11
C VAL A 338 -80.05 -32.30 23.47
N PRO A 339 -80.30 -31.96 24.76
CA PRO A 339 -80.62 -30.60 25.17
C PRO A 339 -79.38 -29.69 25.23
N PHE A 340 -79.51 -28.43 24.80
CA PHE A 340 -78.45 -27.42 24.85
C PHE A 340 -78.99 -26.01 25.10
N ALA A 341 -78.12 -25.06 25.44
CA ALA A 341 -78.49 -23.65 25.58
C ALA A 341 -78.53 -22.99 24.19
N GLY A 342 -79.73 -22.61 23.74
CA GLY A 342 -79.96 -21.94 22.47
C GLY A 342 -79.69 -20.43 22.54
N THR A 343 -79.99 -19.71 21.46
CA THR A 343 -79.82 -18.25 21.37
C THR A 343 -80.55 -17.55 22.51
N GLY A 344 -79.81 -16.78 23.31
CA GLY A 344 -80.33 -16.11 24.51
C GLY A 344 -80.27 -16.93 25.81
N GLY A 345 -79.63 -18.11 25.81
CA GLY A 345 -79.42 -18.93 27.01
C GLY A 345 -80.63 -19.79 27.41
N LEU A 346 -81.62 -19.94 26.52
CA LEU A 346 -82.81 -20.77 26.75
C LEU A 346 -82.53 -22.25 26.50
N LEU A 347 -83.02 -23.13 27.38
CA LEU A 347 -82.93 -24.57 27.19
C LEU A 347 -83.70 -24.99 25.94
N SER A 348 -83.01 -25.54 24.95
CA SER A 348 -83.50 -25.82 23.59
C SER A 348 -83.13 -27.24 23.15
N GLN A 349 -83.88 -27.79 22.19
CA GLN A 349 -83.55 -29.03 21.46
C GLN A 349 -83.58 -28.75 19.95
N ASP A 350 -82.78 -29.48 19.18
CA ASP A 350 -82.85 -29.45 17.72
C ASP A 350 -82.78 -30.89 17.16
N ASN A 351 -83.89 -31.61 17.27
CA ASN A 351 -83.98 -32.99 16.78
C ASN A 351 -84.00 -33.10 15.26
N THR A 352 -84.02 -31.97 14.55
CA THR A 352 -83.82 -31.96 13.11
C THR A 352 -82.34 -32.11 12.83
N ASN A 353 -81.46 -31.39 13.54
CA ASN A 353 -80.04 -31.30 13.21
C ASN A 353 -79.07 -31.89 14.25
N LEU A 354 -79.53 -32.37 15.40
CA LEU A 354 -78.67 -32.98 16.42
C LEU A 354 -79.46 -33.97 17.26
N PHE A 355 -79.27 -35.26 16.99
CA PHE A 355 -80.04 -36.31 17.65
C PHE A 355 -79.27 -37.62 17.79
N TRP A 356 -79.70 -38.42 18.77
CA TRP A 356 -79.28 -39.81 18.90
C TRP A 356 -80.30 -40.70 18.16
N ASP A 357 -79.81 -41.53 17.22
CA ASP A 357 -80.63 -42.49 16.46
C ASP A 357 -80.48 -43.89 17.05
N ASP A 358 -81.35 -44.23 18.00
CA ASP A 358 -81.35 -45.52 18.68
C ASP A 358 -81.54 -46.71 17.73
N THR A 359 -82.22 -46.54 16.60
CA THR A 359 -82.48 -47.67 15.67
C THR A 359 -81.24 -48.02 14.85
N GLY A 360 -80.39 -47.02 14.56
CA GLY A 360 -79.13 -47.19 13.83
C GLY A 360 -77.88 -47.22 14.71
N ASN A 361 -78.04 -47.22 16.05
CA ASN A 361 -76.96 -47.09 17.04
C ASN A 361 -75.93 -46.01 16.70
N ARG A 362 -76.39 -44.79 16.36
CA ARG A 362 -75.50 -43.74 15.84
C ARG A 362 -75.88 -42.34 16.32
N PHE A 363 -74.85 -41.56 16.65
CA PHE A 363 -74.97 -40.14 16.97
C PHE A 363 -74.85 -39.32 15.68
N GLN A 364 -75.83 -38.45 15.41
CA GLN A 364 -75.93 -37.75 14.13
C GLN A 364 -76.06 -36.23 14.31
N VAL A 365 -75.48 -35.51 13.34
CA VAL A 365 -75.57 -34.06 13.20
C VAL A 365 -76.05 -33.75 11.77
N GLY A 366 -77.12 -32.97 11.61
CA GLY A 366 -77.83 -32.63 10.36
C GLY A 366 -79.25 -33.24 10.22
N PRO A 367 -80.11 -32.77 9.28
CA PRO A 367 -81.48 -33.20 9.04
C PRO A 367 -81.61 -34.72 8.96
N ARG A 368 -82.61 -35.28 9.66
CA ARG A 368 -82.92 -36.72 9.66
C ARG A 368 -83.21 -37.29 8.26
N SER A 369 -83.58 -36.46 7.29
CA SER A 369 -83.79 -36.81 5.87
C SER A 369 -82.57 -36.61 4.96
N GLY A 370 -81.43 -36.16 5.52
CA GLY A 370 -80.32 -35.59 4.76
C GLY A 370 -80.63 -34.16 4.28
N PHE A 371 -79.57 -33.38 4.01
CA PHE A 371 -79.68 -32.13 3.26
C PHE A 371 -79.91 -32.47 1.77
N GLY A 372 -80.87 -31.80 1.12
CA GLY A 372 -81.56 -32.26 -0.11
C GLY A 372 -80.71 -32.58 -1.35
N ALA A 373 -81.36 -33.26 -2.31
CA ALA A 373 -80.78 -33.98 -3.45
C ALA A 373 -80.18 -33.15 -4.61
N ASN A 374 -79.86 -31.87 -4.43
CA ASN A 374 -79.19 -31.04 -5.43
C ASN A 374 -78.74 -29.76 -4.73
N ILE A 375 -77.44 -29.47 -4.54
CA ILE A 375 -76.68 -28.23 -4.90
C ILE A 375 -75.17 -28.44 -4.56
N THR A 376 -74.31 -27.89 -5.41
CA THR A 376 -72.86 -28.03 -5.64
C THR A 376 -71.89 -27.25 -4.73
N THR A 377 -72.02 -27.30 -3.40
CA THR A 377 -70.97 -26.74 -2.50
C THR A 377 -70.78 -27.59 -1.23
N ASN A 378 -69.64 -28.29 -1.18
CA ASN A 378 -68.96 -28.98 -0.06
C ASN A 378 -69.62 -29.02 1.34
N TYR A 379 -70.76 -29.69 1.47
CA TYR A 379 -71.23 -30.25 2.73
C TYR A 379 -71.63 -31.72 2.52
N LEU A 380 -71.30 -32.58 3.49
CA LEU A 380 -71.37 -34.03 3.39
C LEU A 380 -72.81 -34.52 3.19
N ALA A 381 -73.03 -35.43 2.22
CA ALA A 381 -74.32 -36.10 2.02
C ALA A 381 -74.73 -36.93 3.26
N GLY A 382 -76.00 -37.34 3.39
CA GLY A 382 -76.50 -38.14 4.53
C GLY A 382 -75.87 -39.55 4.68
N SER A 383 -74.96 -39.92 3.79
CA SER A 383 -74.08 -41.09 3.88
C SER A 383 -72.69 -40.77 4.49
N GLY A 384 -72.40 -39.49 4.77
CA GLY A 384 -71.11 -39.00 5.25
C GLY A 384 -71.15 -38.09 6.48
N ASN A 385 -72.30 -37.89 7.12
CA ASN A 385 -72.43 -37.17 8.39
C ASN A 385 -72.29 -38.09 9.63
N VAL A 386 -71.60 -39.23 9.47
CA VAL A 386 -71.43 -40.26 10.49
C VAL A 386 -70.13 -40.02 11.25
N ILE A 387 -70.24 -39.77 12.57
CA ILE A 387 -69.09 -39.54 13.45
C ILE A 387 -68.35 -40.86 13.77
N ALA A 388 -69.10 -41.97 13.95
CA ALA A 388 -68.60 -43.33 14.23
C ALA A 388 -69.59 -44.41 13.76
N GLU A 389 -69.12 -45.59 13.34
CA GLU A 389 -69.97 -46.71 12.89
C GLU A 389 -69.39 -48.08 13.29
N LEU A 390 -70.22 -48.96 13.86
CA LEU A 390 -69.85 -50.32 14.24
C LEU A 390 -70.84 -51.34 13.64
N ASN A 391 -70.33 -52.30 12.87
CA ASN A 391 -71.07 -53.51 12.42
C ASN A 391 -72.40 -53.23 11.69
N ASN A 392 -72.40 -52.37 10.67
CA ASN A 392 -73.62 -52.03 9.91
C ASN A 392 -73.75 -52.80 8.58
N ALA A 393 -74.95 -53.33 8.30
CA ALA A 393 -75.24 -54.22 7.18
C ALA A 393 -75.69 -53.53 5.87
N ALA A 394 -75.54 -52.20 5.72
CA ALA A 394 -76.03 -51.47 4.55
C ALA A 394 -74.90 -50.85 3.70
N ASN A 395 -75.00 -51.01 2.38
CA ASN A 395 -73.98 -50.67 1.39
C ASN A 395 -73.51 -49.18 1.43
N HIS A 396 -72.19 -49.00 1.52
CA HIS A 396 -71.39 -47.77 1.32
C HIS A 396 -71.70 -46.56 2.24
N ARG A 397 -70.89 -46.37 3.30
CA ARG A 397 -70.86 -45.13 4.11
C ARG A 397 -69.42 -44.67 4.43
N THR A 398 -69.24 -43.36 4.60
CA THR A 398 -67.98 -42.70 4.93
C THR A 398 -68.03 -42.14 6.36
N SER A 399 -67.04 -42.41 7.21
CA SER A 399 -66.96 -41.92 8.59
C SER A 399 -65.88 -40.85 8.77
N LEU A 400 -66.09 -39.93 9.73
CA LEU A 400 -65.27 -38.71 9.83
C LEU A 400 -64.25 -38.64 10.96
N LEU A 401 -64.41 -39.31 12.14
CA LEU A 401 -63.67 -38.87 13.34
C LEU A 401 -63.09 -39.93 14.31
N THR A 402 -63.66 -41.13 14.53
CA THR A 402 -63.21 -42.00 15.65
C THR A 402 -62.77 -43.42 15.29
N ALA A 403 -63.66 -44.32 14.87
CA ALA A 403 -63.33 -45.70 14.46
C ALA A 403 -64.41 -46.30 13.56
N THR A 404 -64.02 -47.17 12.61
CA THR A 404 -64.95 -47.92 11.74
C THR A 404 -64.57 -49.39 11.66
N GLU A 405 -65.51 -50.27 12.05
CA GLU A 405 -65.35 -51.72 11.99
C GLU A 405 -66.45 -52.33 11.11
N ASP A 406 -66.06 -53.20 10.18
CA ASP A 406 -67.00 -53.99 9.38
C ASP A 406 -66.54 -55.45 9.18
N ASN A 407 -67.46 -56.36 9.50
CA ASN A 407 -67.31 -57.81 9.38
C ASN A 407 -67.95 -58.40 8.11
N THR A 408 -68.45 -57.56 7.20
CA THR A 408 -69.11 -57.96 5.95
C THR A 408 -68.19 -57.78 4.73
N THR A 409 -68.64 -58.10 3.52
CA THR A 409 -67.83 -57.93 2.29
C THR A 409 -67.96 -56.56 1.64
N ASN A 410 -68.58 -55.58 2.30
CA ASN A 410 -68.84 -54.26 1.74
C ASN A 410 -67.57 -53.39 1.66
N ASN A 411 -67.54 -52.40 0.75
CA ASN A 411 -66.43 -51.44 0.67
C ASN A 411 -66.64 -50.28 1.66
N PHE A 412 -65.55 -49.79 2.26
CA PHE A 412 -65.57 -48.71 3.26
C PHE A 412 -64.43 -47.71 3.07
N TYR A 413 -64.70 -46.46 3.45
CA TYR A 413 -63.75 -45.36 3.41
C TYR A 413 -63.77 -44.58 4.74
N SER A 414 -62.60 -44.33 5.31
CA SER A 414 -62.41 -43.55 6.54
C SER A 414 -61.46 -42.37 6.28
N SER A 415 -61.80 -41.17 6.76
CA SER A 415 -60.99 -39.96 6.52
C SER A 415 -59.99 -39.65 7.65
N TYR A 416 -60.38 -39.81 8.93
CA TYR A 416 -59.53 -39.55 10.11
C TYR A 416 -59.57 -40.67 11.18
N SER A 417 -60.15 -41.84 10.87
CA SER A 417 -60.32 -42.93 11.83
C SER A 417 -59.62 -44.22 11.42
N VAL A 418 -59.19 -45.03 12.41
CA VAL A 418 -58.63 -46.35 12.15
C VAL A 418 -59.67 -47.21 11.45
N LEU A 419 -59.26 -47.89 10.37
CA LEU A 419 -60.11 -48.78 9.58
C LEU A 419 -59.68 -50.23 9.78
N GLU A 420 -60.63 -51.09 10.19
CA GLU A 420 -60.39 -52.53 10.31
C GLU A 420 -61.33 -53.34 9.39
N SER A 421 -60.73 -54.24 8.63
CA SER A 421 -61.43 -55.23 7.82
C SER A 421 -61.36 -56.61 8.50
N ALA A 422 -62.44 -57.01 9.18
CA ALA A 422 -62.50 -58.24 9.97
C ALA A 422 -63.29 -59.39 9.30
N HIS A 423 -63.68 -59.23 8.04
CA HIS A 423 -64.53 -60.21 7.35
C HIS A 423 -63.85 -61.58 7.16
N SER A 424 -64.57 -62.65 7.49
CA SER A 424 -64.02 -64.00 7.59
C SER A 424 -64.01 -64.80 6.28
N SER A 425 -64.73 -64.35 5.24
CA SER A 425 -64.81 -65.01 3.93
C SER A 425 -65.27 -64.05 2.82
N GLY A 426 -65.05 -64.41 1.55
CA GLY A 426 -65.41 -63.59 0.39
C GLY A 426 -64.32 -62.57 0.00
N THR A 427 -64.59 -61.78 -1.04
CA THR A 427 -63.64 -60.79 -1.58
C THR A 427 -64.21 -59.37 -1.45
N ARG A 428 -63.52 -58.52 -0.67
CA ARG A 428 -63.72 -57.07 -0.60
C ARG A 428 -62.83 -56.39 -1.62
N SER A 429 -63.37 -55.49 -2.43
CA SER A 429 -62.58 -54.80 -3.47
C SER A 429 -61.66 -53.73 -2.88
N GLN A 430 -62.16 -52.93 -1.94
CA GLN A 430 -61.40 -51.81 -1.37
C GLN A 430 -61.64 -51.61 0.13
N ALA A 431 -60.56 -51.32 0.85
CA ALA A 431 -60.54 -50.92 2.25
C ALA A 431 -59.53 -49.76 2.37
N ILE A 432 -60.02 -48.52 2.47
CA ILE A 432 -59.18 -47.32 2.33
C ILE A 432 -59.33 -46.37 3.53
N SER A 433 -58.19 -46.01 4.12
CA SER A 433 -58.04 -44.94 5.11
C SER A 433 -57.20 -43.80 4.53
N PHE A 434 -57.64 -42.56 4.68
CA PHE A 434 -56.93 -41.39 4.12
C PHE A 434 -55.82 -40.87 5.04
N GLU A 435 -56.06 -40.64 6.34
CA GLU A 435 -55.05 -40.09 7.27
C GLU A 435 -54.70 -41.00 8.46
N ALA A 436 -55.33 -42.17 8.62
CA ALA A 436 -55.16 -43.08 9.76
C ALA A 436 -54.74 -44.50 9.33
N ASP A 437 -54.49 -45.38 10.29
CA ASP A 437 -54.04 -46.76 10.05
C ASP A 437 -55.13 -47.67 9.45
N ALA A 438 -54.72 -48.67 8.67
CA ALA A 438 -55.61 -49.67 8.06
C ALA A 438 -55.14 -51.11 8.36
N TYR A 439 -56.05 -51.92 8.89
CA TYR A 439 -55.81 -53.31 9.30
C TYR A 439 -56.69 -54.30 8.55
N HIS A 440 -56.14 -55.47 8.20
CA HIS A 440 -56.93 -56.64 7.80
C HIS A 440 -56.65 -57.83 8.71
N THR A 441 -57.65 -58.17 9.52
CA THR A 441 -57.59 -59.18 10.60
C THR A 441 -58.44 -60.41 10.32
N GLY A 442 -59.35 -60.34 9.34
CA GLY A 442 -60.19 -61.45 8.92
C GLY A 442 -59.52 -62.43 7.95
N ALA A 443 -60.07 -63.65 7.81
CA ALA A 443 -59.56 -64.67 6.90
C ALA A 443 -59.99 -64.48 5.42
N GLY A 444 -60.79 -63.45 5.13
CA GLY A 444 -61.26 -63.12 3.78
C GLY A 444 -60.18 -62.55 2.85
N THR A 445 -60.61 -61.99 1.71
CA THR A 445 -59.72 -61.39 0.72
C THR A 445 -60.01 -59.90 0.56
N VAL A 446 -58.99 -59.04 0.63
CA VAL A 446 -59.08 -57.61 0.27
C VAL A 446 -58.24 -57.33 -0.96
N THR A 447 -58.82 -56.83 -2.06
CA THR A 447 -58.02 -56.55 -3.27
C THR A 447 -57.08 -55.35 -3.06
N GLN A 448 -57.56 -54.26 -2.45
CA GLN A 448 -56.75 -53.07 -2.13
C GLN A 448 -56.94 -52.64 -0.67
N LEU A 449 -55.89 -52.73 0.13
CA LEU A 449 -55.83 -52.19 1.49
C LEU A 449 -54.91 -50.97 1.50
N ILE A 450 -55.46 -49.78 1.75
CA ILE A 450 -54.74 -48.52 1.60
C ILE A 450 -54.86 -47.70 2.89
N ALA A 451 -53.72 -47.24 3.42
CA ALA A 451 -53.64 -46.20 4.45
C ALA A 451 -52.80 -45.04 3.90
N GLN A 452 -53.41 -43.99 3.33
CA GLN A 452 -52.68 -42.96 2.57
C GLN A 452 -51.82 -42.03 3.45
N GLY A 453 -52.12 -41.90 4.75
CA GLY A 453 -51.35 -41.12 5.73
C GLY A 453 -50.94 -41.91 6.98
N GLY A 454 -51.26 -43.20 7.05
CA GLY A 454 -51.05 -44.07 8.22
C GLY A 454 -50.38 -45.41 7.89
N TYR A 455 -50.28 -46.26 8.90
CA TYR A 455 -49.66 -47.58 8.84
C TYR A 455 -50.63 -48.64 8.28
N VAL A 456 -50.11 -49.55 7.44
CA VAL A 456 -50.88 -50.69 6.91
C VAL A 456 -50.38 -52.02 7.47
N GLN A 457 -51.28 -52.86 7.97
CA GLN A 457 -50.95 -54.18 8.50
C GLN A 457 -51.87 -55.30 7.98
N VAL A 458 -51.25 -56.38 7.53
CA VAL A 458 -51.94 -57.60 7.08
C VAL A 458 -51.73 -58.72 8.11
N ASP A 459 -52.73 -58.93 8.97
CA ASP A 459 -52.68 -59.88 10.08
C ASP A 459 -53.19 -61.28 9.72
N ALA A 460 -54.16 -61.36 8.81
CA ALA A 460 -54.71 -62.61 8.30
C ALA A 460 -55.25 -62.45 6.87
N GLY A 461 -55.72 -63.54 6.27
CA GLY A 461 -56.36 -63.51 4.95
C GLY A 461 -55.40 -63.21 3.79
N THR A 462 -55.96 -62.80 2.66
CA THR A 462 -55.20 -62.45 1.44
C THR A 462 -55.45 -60.99 1.06
N VAL A 463 -54.39 -60.20 0.89
CA VAL A 463 -54.46 -58.83 0.39
C VAL A 463 -53.79 -58.76 -0.99
N GLY A 464 -54.45 -58.20 -2.00
CA GLY A 464 -53.83 -58.03 -3.31
C GLY A 464 -52.65 -57.06 -3.24
N VAL A 465 -52.95 -55.79 -2.95
CA VAL A 465 -51.97 -54.73 -2.76
C VAL A 465 -52.20 -54.04 -1.41
N ALA A 466 -51.13 -53.92 -0.61
CA ALA A 466 -51.12 -53.15 0.63
C ALA A 466 -50.28 -51.87 0.46
N TRP A 467 -50.89 -50.70 0.62
CA TRP A 467 -50.21 -49.41 0.43
C TRP A 467 -50.25 -48.58 1.72
N GLY A 468 -49.09 -48.39 2.35
CA GLY A 468 -48.91 -47.51 3.51
C GLY A 468 -48.25 -46.21 3.06
N GLY A 469 -49.03 -45.14 2.98
CA GLY A 469 -48.54 -43.83 2.60
C GLY A 469 -47.68 -43.20 3.71
N ALA A 470 -46.64 -42.50 3.26
CA ALA A 470 -45.70 -41.68 4.02
C ALA A 470 -44.84 -42.31 5.15
N PHE A 471 -45.18 -43.42 5.83
CA PHE A 471 -44.38 -43.82 7.02
C PHE A 471 -44.00 -45.32 7.17
N SER A 472 -44.90 -46.31 7.15
CA SER A 472 -44.51 -47.75 7.32
C SER A 472 -45.63 -48.75 6.98
N GLY A 473 -45.29 -50.03 6.75
CA GLY A 473 -46.26 -51.14 6.64
C GLY A 473 -45.63 -52.51 6.93
N ALA A 474 -46.45 -53.50 7.34
CA ALA A 474 -45.98 -54.86 7.62
C ALA A 474 -46.99 -55.97 7.31
N VAL A 475 -46.48 -57.19 7.19
CA VAL A 475 -47.28 -58.42 7.04
C VAL A 475 -47.00 -59.30 8.25
N THR A 476 -47.95 -59.34 9.19
CA THR A 476 -47.78 -60.06 10.45
C THR A 476 -48.40 -61.44 10.39
N GLY A 477 -49.32 -61.77 9.47
CA GLY A 477 -49.86 -63.13 9.41
C GLY A 477 -50.74 -63.53 8.21
N GLY A 478 -51.11 -62.60 7.34
CA GLY A 478 -51.75 -62.91 6.05
C GLY A 478 -50.77 -62.98 4.88
N ALA A 479 -51.30 -63.08 3.66
CA ALA A 479 -50.51 -63.07 2.42
C ALA A 479 -50.76 -61.78 1.61
N THR A 480 -49.71 -61.20 1.01
CA THR A 480 -49.86 -60.08 0.06
C THR A 480 -48.96 -60.22 -1.16
N THR A 481 -49.42 -59.75 -2.32
CA THR A 481 -48.60 -59.79 -3.55
C THR A 481 -47.67 -58.59 -3.69
N THR A 482 -48.00 -57.44 -3.08
CA THR A 482 -47.18 -56.22 -3.10
C THR A 482 -47.39 -55.39 -1.84
N LEU A 483 -46.27 -54.96 -1.22
CA LEU A 483 -46.23 -53.97 -0.15
C LEU A 483 -45.40 -52.76 -0.61
N ALA A 484 -45.97 -51.56 -0.56
CA ALA A 484 -45.27 -50.32 -0.93
C ALA A 484 -45.35 -49.29 0.21
N ALA A 485 -44.20 -48.88 0.77
CA ALA A 485 -44.07 -47.92 1.88
C ALA A 485 -42.71 -47.20 1.88
N ILE A 486 -42.59 -46.05 2.58
CA ILE A 486 -41.32 -45.31 2.71
C ILE A 486 -40.26 -46.10 3.51
N VAL A 487 -40.68 -46.79 4.57
CA VAL A 487 -39.88 -47.78 5.31
C VAL A 487 -40.61 -49.13 5.26
N ALA A 488 -39.98 -50.14 4.64
CA ALA A 488 -40.46 -51.52 4.71
C ALA A 488 -39.77 -52.23 5.89
N GLY A 489 -40.55 -52.60 6.91
CA GLY A 489 -40.05 -53.20 8.14
C GLY A 489 -39.45 -54.61 7.96
N SER A 490 -38.77 -55.08 9.00
CA SER A 490 -38.25 -56.45 9.08
C SER A 490 -39.41 -57.44 9.11
N ASN A 491 -39.43 -58.41 8.20
CA ASN A 491 -40.44 -59.48 8.24
C ASN A 491 -40.07 -60.53 9.31
N PHE A 492 -40.93 -60.69 10.33
CA PHE A 492 -40.75 -61.70 11.39
C PHE A 492 -41.79 -62.82 11.27
N LYS A 493 -41.69 -63.74 10.28
CA LYS A 493 -42.52 -64.96 10.29
C LYS A 493 -41.88 -66.24 9.76
N SER A 494 -42.33 -67.34 10.38
CA SER A 494 -42.05 -68.75 10.14
C SER A 494 -42.97 -69.40 9.08
N GLY A 495 -43.70 -68.61 8.28
CA GLY A 495 -44.52 -69.05 7.13
C GLY A 495 -45.21 -67.91 6.37
N GLY A 496 -45.21 -67.96 5.02
CA GLY A 496 -45.79 -66.97 4.07
C GLY A 496 -44.89 -66.71 2.84
N THR A 497 -45.38 -66.01 1.78
CA THR A 497 -44.61 -65.62 0.57
C THR A 497 -44.72 -64.12 0.25
N LEU A 498 -43.59 -63.44 -0.01
CA LEU A 498 -43.49 -62.05 -0.49
C LEU A 498 -42.63 -62.00 -1.77
N THR A 499 -43.14 -61.45 -2.87
CA THR A 499 -42.46 -61.48 -4.18
C THR A 499 -41.68 -60.20 -4.52
N ASN A 500 -42.24 -59.01 -4.28
CA ASN A 500 -41.57 -57.72 -4.53
C ASN A 500 -41.72 -56.79 -3.32
N ASN A 501 -40.62 -56.14 -2.92
CA ASN A 501 -40.56 -55.18 -1.82
C ASN A 501 -39.89 -53.87 -2.27
N ILE A 502 -40.59 -52.75 -2.12
CA ILE A 502 -40.20 -51.45 -2.71
C ILE A 502 -40.32 -50.35 -1.64
N GLY A 503 -39.21 -49.66 -1.32
CA GLY A 503 -39.19 -48.55 -0.33
C GLY A 503 -37.87 -47.76 -0.29
N LEU A 504 -37.78 -46.65 0.45
CA LEU A 504 -36.51 -45.88 0.58
C LEU A 504 -35.51 -46.59 1.49
N GLN A 505 -36.00 -47.19 2.59
CA GLN A 505 -35.27 -48.11 3.46
C GLN A 505 -36.00 -49.45 3.53
N VAL A 506 -35.33 -50.52 3.11
CA VAL A 506 -35.78 -51.91 3.26
C VAL A 506 -34.91 -52.59 4.32
N GLN A 507 -35.49 -52.95 5.47
CA GLN A 507 -34.78 -53.67 6.54
C GLN A 507 -34.48 -55.13 6.14
N ASP A 508 -33.66 -55.85 6.91
CA ASP A 508 -33.28 -57.23 6.61
C ASP A 508 -34.50 -58.14 6.41
N GLN A 509 -34.50 -58.88 5.30
CA GLN A 509 -35.59 -59.77 4.91
C GLN A 509 -35.16 -61.22 5.12
N ASN A 510 -35.89 -61.96 5.96
CA ASN A 510 -35.57 -63.35 6.29
C ASN A 510 -36.19 -64.37 5.31
N LEU A 511 -36.30 -64.01 4.02
CA LEU A 511 -36.95 -64.85 2.99
C LEU A 511 -36.09 -64.94 1.71
N SER A 512 -35.94 -66.17 1.21
CA SER A 512 -35.35 -66.46 -0.10
C SER A 512 -36.36 -66.13 -1.22
N GLY A 513 -35.99 -65.25 -2.15
CA GLY A 513 -36.75 -65.02 -3.40
C GLY A 513 -37.54 -63.71 -3.53
N ALA A 514 -37.38 -62.73 -2.63
CA ALA A 514 -38.00 -61.42 -2.79
C ALA A 514 -37.11 -60.46 -3.61
N ASN A 515 -37.68 -59.78 -4.60
CA ASN A 515 -37.00 -58.66 -5.28
C ASN A 515 -37.07 -57.41 -4.39
N ASN A 516 -35.93 -56.92 -3.90
CA ASN A 516 -35.85 -55.72 -3.06
C ASN A 516 -35.36 -54.52 -3.88
N TRP A 517 -36.16 -53.45 -3.98
CA TRP A 517 -35.79 -52.21 -4.66
C TRP A 517 -35.80 -51.04 -3.67
N ALA A 518 -34.61 -50.56 -3.27
CA ALA A 518 -34.47 -49.48 -2.27
C ALA A 518 -33.21 -48.61 -2.41
N VAL A 519 -33.20 -47.44 -1.76
CA VAL A 519 -32.03 -46.54 -1.65
C VAL A 519 -31.04 -47.04 -0.57
N LYS A 520 -31.54 -47.76 0.45
CA LYS A 520 -30.73 -48.47 1.45
C LYS A 520 -31.33 -49.85 1.74
N THR A 521 -30.55 -50.91 1.52
CA THR A 521 -30.88 -52.30 1.92
C THR A 521 -29.97 -52.75 3.07
N GLY A 522 -30.40 -53.79 3.81
CA GLY A 522 -29.48 -54.69 4.51
C GLY A 522 -28.53 -55.43 3.55
N ALA A 523 -27.74 -56.40 4.04
CA ALA A 523 -26.45 -56.93 3.50
C ALA A 523 -26.31 -57.34 2.00
N GLY A 524 -27.29 -57.09 1.12
CA GLY A 524 -27.20 -57.20 -0.34
C GLY A 524 -26.74 -55.91 -1.04
N LYS A 525 -26.22 -56.05 -2.28
CA LYS A 525 -25.79 -54.92 -3.12
C LYS A 525 -26.99 -54.20 -3.75
N VAL A 526 -26.95 -52.86 -3.77
CA VAL A 526 -27.89 -51.99 -4.47
C VAL A 526 -27.39 -51.73 -5.90
N GLN A 527 -28.26 -51.90 -6.91
CA GLN A 527 -28.03 -51.39 -8.26
C GLN A 527 -29.00 -50.22 -8.51
N PHE A 528 -28.47 -49.03 -8.73
CA PHE A 528 -29.23 -47.89 -9.26
C PHE A 528 -29.08 -47.90 -10.78
N GLY A 529 -30.18 -47.70 -11.50
CA GLY A 529 -30.19 -47.67 -12.97
C GLY A 529 -29.60 -46.40 -13.59
N ASP A 530 -29.00 -45.50 -12.79
CA ASP A 530 -28.36 -44.25 -13.23
C ASP A 530 -27.35 -43.71 -12.17
N ASP A 531 -26.58 -42.66 -12.49
CA ASP A 531 -25.48 -42.10 -11.66
C ASP A 531 -25.93 -41.57 -10.27
N VAL A 532 -25.20 -41.96 -9.22
CA VAL A 532 -25.52 -41.67 -7.80
C VAL A 532 -24.45 -40.80 -7.15
N VAL A 533 -24.87 -39.72 -6.49
CA VAL A 533 -24.00 -38.86 -5.65
C VAL A 533 -24.08 -39.33 -4.19
N ALA A 534 -22.95 -39.75 -3.60
CA ALA A 534 -22.87 -40.30 -2.24
C ALA A 534 -21.92 -39.50 -1.31
N ASP A 535 -22.29 -39.43 -0.03
CA ASP A 535 -21.59 -38.77 1.09
C ASP A 535 -20.29 -39.52 1.50
N LYS A 536 -19.34 -38.73 2.03
CA LYS A 536 -17.94 -38.98 2.43
C LYS A 536 -17.56 -40.43 2.79
N SER A 537 -17.27 -41.26 1.78
CA SER A 537 -16.18 -42.28 1.77
C SER A 537 -16.32 -43.26 0.60
N LEU A 538 -16.48 -42.74 -0.61
CA LEU A 538 -16.23 -43.56 -1.80
C LEU A 538 -14.70 -43.68 -1.98
N ALA A 539 -14.08 -44.71 -1.40
CA ALA A 539 -12.71 -45.11 -1.73
C ALA A 539 -12.68 -45.74 -3.13
N ALA A 540 -13.03 -44.96 -4.14
CA ALA A 540 -13.00 -45.39 -5.51
C ALA A 540 -11.55 -45.37 -5.99
N LYS A 541 -11.01 -46.54 -6.33
CA LYS A 541 -9.70 -46.68 -7.00
C LYS A 541 -9.57 -45.78 -8.24
N THR A 542 -10.70 -45.53 -8.91
CA THR A 542 -10.81 -44.72 -10.13
C THR A 542 -12.04 -43.80 -10.05
N ILE A 543 -11.86 -42.48 -10.18
CA ILE A 543 -12.96 -41.54 -10.45
C ILE A 543 -12.59 -40.79 -11.73
N SER A 544 -13.34 -40.99 -12.80
CA SER A 544 -12.99 -40.45 -14.13
C SER A 544 -11.54 -40.80 -14.53
N ASN A 545 -10.72 -39.80 -14.88
CA ASN A 545 -9.30 -39.97 -15.23
C ASN A 545 -8.35 -39.79 -14.04
N VAL A 546 -8.85 -39.92 -12.80
CA VAL A 546 -8.05 -39.88 -11.57
C VAL A 546 -7.87 -41.30 -11.01
N ARG A 547 -6.64 -41.63 -10.60
CA ARG A 547 -6.28 -42.88 -9.93
C ARG A 547 -5.71 -42.55 -8.55
N PHE A 548 -6.34 -43.04 -7.49
CA PHE A 548 -5.89 -42.79 -6.11
C PHE A 548 -4.85 -43.83 -5.72
N ALA A 549 -3.57 -43.44 -5.66
CA ALA A 549 -2.44 -44.37 -5.58
C ALA A 549 -2.47 -45.24 -4.31
N ASP A 550 -2.97 -44.72 -3.19
CA ASP A 550 -3.13 -45.43 -1.93
C ASP A 550 -4.07 -46.64 -2.00
N GLN A 551 -5.00 -46.63 -2.98
CA GLN A 551 -5.95 -47.70 -3.25
C GLN A 551 -5.40 -48.79 -4.20
N PHE A 552 -4.17 -48.63 -4.72
CA PHE A 552 -3.50 -49.64 -5.53
C PHE A 552 -2.61 -50.54 -4.66
N ALA A 553 -2.47 -51.80 -5.06
CA ALA A 553 -1.58 -52.75 -4.40
C ALA A 553 -0.10 -52.41 -4.74
N GLY A 554 0.78 -52.55 -3.75
CA GLY A 554 2.21 -52.32 -3.90
C GLY A 554 2.93 -52.46 -2.55
N THR A 555 4.17 -52.95 -2.59
CA THR A 555 5.01 -53.17 -1.40
C THR A 555 5.55 -51.87 -0.80
N ASP A 556 5.58 -50.79 -1.58
CA ASP A 556 5.96 -49.45 -1.17
C ASP A 556 5.19 -48.39 -1.98
N ALA A 557 5.42 -47.10 -1.73
CA ALA A 557 4.74 -46.03 -2.46
C ALA A 557 5.05 -46.04 -3.96
N GLY A 558 6.29 -46.39 -4.33
CA GLY A 558 6.69 -46.48 -5.73
C GLY A 558 5.89 -47.52 -6.50
N ALA A 559 5.74 -48.72 -5.95
CA ALA A 559 4.97 -49.80 -6.54
C ALA A 559 3.47 -49.43 -6.67
N LYS A 560 2.91 -48.77 -5.65
CA LYS A 560 1.51 -48.30 -5.69
C LYS A 560 1.27 -47.24 -6.76
N ILE A 561 2.16 -46.25 -6.86
CA ILE A 561 2.11 -45.21 -7.90
C ILE A 561 2.31 -45.83 -9.30
N ALA A 562 3.25 -46.77 -9.47
CA ALA A 562 3.47 -47.45 -10.73
C ALA A 562 2.22 -48.23 -11.20
N ALA A 563 1.56 -48.92 -10.28
CA ALA A 563 0.32 -49.63 -10.56
C ALA A 563 -0.81 -48.65 -10.97
N ALA A 564 -0.91 -47.50 -10.30
CA ALA A 564 -1.86 -46.44 -10.65
C ALA A 564 -1.57 -45.82 -12.04
N ILE A 565 -0.30 -45.59 -12.38
CA ILE A 565 0.13 -45.10 -13.70
C ILE A 565 -0.21 -46.12 -14.78
N THR A 566 0.02 -47.41 -14.52
CA THR A 566 -0.29 -48.48 -15.48
C THR A 566 -1.76 -48.49 -15.86
N ASP A 567 -2.64 -48.29 -14.87
CA ASP A 567 -4.11 -48.28 -15.02
C ASP A 567 -4.67 -46.99 -15.69
N LEU A 568 -3.85 -45.97 -15.90
CA LEU A 568 -4.26 -44.80 -16.68
C LEU A 568 -4.54 -45.14 -18.15
N PRO A 569 -5.51 -44.46 -18.81
CA PRO A 569 -5.70 -44.56 -20.26
C PRO A 569 -4.43 -44.23 -21.06
N SER A 570 -4.39 -44.63 -22.32
CA SER A 570 -3.27 -44.32 -23.23
C SER A 570 -3.07 -42.80 -23.43
N THR A 571 -4.11 -41.99 -23.25
CA THR A 571 -4.06 -40.52 -23.27
C THR A 571 -3.44 -39.90 -22.03
N GLY A 572 -3.13 -40.69 -21.00
CA GLY A 572 -2.66 -40.19 -19.70
C GLY A 572 -3.79 -39.86 -18.73
N GLY A 573 -3.44 -39.21 -17.63
CA GLY A 573 -4.39 -38.76 -16.60
C GLY A 573 -3.72 -38.40 -15.28
N VAL A 574 -4.52 -38.36 -14.21
CA VAL A 574 -4.08 -37.94 -12.88
C VAL A 574 -3.84 -39.16 -12.00
N VAL A 575 -2.68 -39.21 -11.35
CA VAL A 575 -2.43 -40.10 -10.20
C VAL A 575 -2.42 -39.24 -8.95
N ASP A 576 -3.40 -39.43 -8.09
CA ASP A 576 -3.51 -38.75 -6.81
C ASP A 576 -2.85 -39.61 -5.73
N ALA A 577 -1.64 -39.23 -5.33
CA ALA A 577 -0.88 -39.88 -4.27
C ALA A 577 -0.99 -39.13 -2.93
N ARG A 578 -1.96 -38.22 -2.78
CA ARG A 578 -2.13 -37.45 -1.53
C ARG A 578 -2.58 -38.31 -0.34
N GLY A 579 -3.20 -39.46 -0.59
CA GLY A 579 -3.54 -40.45 0.45
C GLY A 579 -2.34 -41.27 0.96
N LEU A 580 -1.16 -41.16 0.34
CA LEU A 580 0.07 -41.75 0.85
C LEU A 580 0.70 -40.78 1.86
N GLU A 581 0.35 -40.93 3.14
CA GLU A 581 0.74 -40.02 4.21
C GLU A 581 2.01 -40.47 4.97
N GLY A 582 2.70 -39.54 5.63
CA GLY A 582 3.87 -39.87 6.47
C GLY A 582 5.13 -40.22 5.68
N SER A 583 5.96 -41.11 6.21
CA SER A 583 7.20 -41.55 5.57
C SER A 583 6.94 -42.69 4.59
N GLN A 584 7.30 -42.49 3.33
CA GLN A 584 7.05 -43.37 2.21
C GLN A 584 8.38 -43.79 1.56
N THR A 585 8.58 -45.08 1.37
CA THR A 585 9.74 -45.60 0.62
C THR A 585 9.38 -45.70 -0.86
N VAL A 586 10.33 -45.36 -1.73
CA VAL A 586 10.21 -45.54 -3.18
C VAL A 586 11.44 -46.29 -3.71
N THR A 587 11.25 -47.57 -4.03
CA THR A 587 12.34 -48.42 -4.58
C THR A 587 12.27 -48.63 -6.09
N THR A 588 11.18 -48.20 -6.73
CA THR A 588 10.94 -48.39 -8.17
C THR A 588 10.70 -47.04 -8.86
N ASP A 589 11.34 -46.84 -10.02
CA ASP A 589 11.05 -45.69 -10.89
C ASP A 589 9.70 -45.93 -11.57
N PHE A 590 8.65 -45.38 -10.97
CA PHE A 590 7.28 -45.61 -11.41
C PHE A 590 6.93 -44.94 -12.74
N PHE A 591 7.85 -44.18 -13.35
CA PHE A 591 7.73 -43.69 -14.72
C PHE A 591 8.45 -44.56 -15.75
N ALA A 592 9.20 -45.58 -15.33
CA ALA A 592 9.94 -46.46 -16.25
C ALA A 592 9.00 -47.05 -17.31
N GLY A 593 9.38 -46.93 -18.59
CA GLY A 593 8.59 -47.41 -19.73
C GLY A 593 7.30 -46.63 -20.02
N THR A 594 7.01 -45.55 -19.30
CA THR A 594 5.81 -44.72 -19.51
C THR A 594 6.02 -43.74 -20.65
N THR A 595 5.13 -43.74 -21.64
CA THR A 595 5.15 -42.79 -22.78
C THR A 595 4.01 -41.77 -22.74
N LYS A 596 2.96 -42.04 -21.95
CA LYS A 596 1.80 -41.17 -21.73
C LYS A 596 2.09 -40.06 -20.70
N PRO A 597 1.46 -38.87 -20.80
CA PRO A 597 1.61 -37.82 -19.79
C PRO A 597 0.90 -38.20 -18.50
N VAL A 598 1.53 -37.92 -17.35
CA VAL A 598 0.98 -38.23 -16.02
C VAL A 598 0.99 -36.97 -15.16
N ILE A 599 -0.14 -36.63 -14.56
CA ILE A 599 -0.21 -35.60 -13.50
C ILE A 599 -0.17 -36.32 -12.16
N LEU A 600 0.96 -36.28 -11.46
CA LEU A 600 1.15 -36.86 -10.15
C LEU A 600 0.92 -35.78 -9.07
N LEU A 601 -0.08 -35.99 -8.21
CA LEU A 601 -0.36 -35.13 -7.05
C LEU A 601 0.23 -35.74 -5.78
N LEU A 602 1.09 -35.01 -5.08
CA LEU A 602 1.72 -35.46 -3.83
C LEU A 602 1.09 -34.75 -2.62
N GLY A 603 0.83 -35.51 -1.55
CA GLY A 603 0.30 -35.00 -0.29
C GLY A 603 1.39 -34.49 0.65
N LYS A 604 1.03 -34.29 1.91
CA LYS A 604 1.97 -33.98 3.00
C LYS A 604 2.68 -35.26 3.44
N ALA A 605 3.72 -35.64 2.71
CA ALA A 605 4.45 -36.88 2.94
C ALA A 605 5.91 -36.76 2.50
N THR A 606 6.75 -37.63 3.05
CA THR A 606 8.17 -37.74 2.70
C THR A 606 8.39 -39.00 1.87
N PHE A 607 8.77 -38.84 0.61
CA PHE A 607 9.09 -39.91 -0.33
C PHE A 607 10.60 -40.11 -0.38
N ALA A 608 11.12 -41.08 0.38
CA ALA A 608 12.52 -41.46 0.38
C ALA A 608 12.79 -42.47 -0.74
N SER A 609 13.39 -41.97 -1.83
CA SER A 609 13.63 -42.72 -3.06
C SER A 609 15.04 -43.30 -3.14
N THR A 610 15.16 -44.59 -3.45
CA THR A 610 16.45 -45.24 -3.77
C THR A 610 16.74 -45.28 -5.27
N VAL A 611 15.88 -44.64 -6.07
CA VAL A 611 15.96 -44.57 -7.54
C VAL A 611 15.63 -43.16 -8.02
N GLU A 612 16.15 -42.75 -9.18
CA GLU A 612 15.76 -41.48 -9.80
C GLU A 612 14.35 -41.58 -10.37
N TRP A 613 13.56 -40.50 -10.26
CA TRP A 613 12.24 -40.41 -10.88
C TRP A 613 12.38 -39.85 -12.29
N ARG A 614 11.90 -40.60 -13.30
CA ARG A 614 12.11 -40.24 -14.71
C ARG A 614 10.81 -39.91 -15.45
N PRO A 615 10.17 -38.76 -15.18
CA PRO A 615 8.88 -38.43 -15.79
C PRO A 615 8.92 -38.43 -17.32
N SER A 616 7.86 -38.92 -17.95
CA SER A 616 7.64 -38.91 -19.41
C SER A 616 7.27 -37.50 -19.92
N SER A 617 7.35 -37.28 -21.24
CA SER A 617 6.96 -36.00 -21.84
C SER A 617 5.53 -35.58 -21.46
N GLY A 618 5.35 -34.31 -21.11
CA GLY A 618 4.06 -33.72 -20.70
C GLY A 618 3.62 -34.06 -19.28
N SER A 619 4.40 -34.81 -18.51
CA SER A 619 4.08 -35.15 -17.12
C SER A 619 4.25 -33.98 -16.17
N GLN A 620 3.46 -33.96 -15.10
CA GLN A 620 3.53 -32.95 -14.04
C GLN A 620 3.66 -33.63 -12.68
N ILE A 621 4.52 -33.12 -11.81
CA ILE A 621 4.65 -33.56 -10.41
C ILE A 621 4.34 -32.34 -9.55
N ILE A 622 3.24 -32.43 -8.79
CA ILE A 622 2.64 -31.30 -8.09
C ILE A 622 2.51 -31.64 -6.61
N GLY A 623 3.21 -30.92 -5.75
CA GLY A 623 3.05 -31.02 -4.30
C GLY A 623 2.07 -30.00 -3.71
N VAL A 624 1.94 -30.03 -2.38
CA VAL A 624 1.14 -29.08 -1.57
C VAL A 624 1.99 -28.04 -0.84
N GLY A 625 3.25 -27.88 -1.24
CA GLY A 625 4.24 -26.99 -0.64
C GLY A 625 5.44 -27.76 -0.09
N ARG A 626 6.17 -27.13 0.85
CA ARG A 626 7.39 -27.71 1.46
C ARG A 626 7.15 -29.02 2.24
N GLU A 627 5.90 -29.37 2.52
CA GLU A 627 5.51 -30.62 3.19
C GLU A 627 5.41 -31.83 2.24
N SER A 628 5.39 -31.61 0.92
CA SER A 628 5.59 -32.68 -0.06
C SER A 628 7.09 -32.83 -0.29
N VAL A 629 7.72 -33.80 0.37
CA VAL A 629 9.18 -33.96 0.38
C VAL A 629 9.58 -35.14 -0.49
N ILE A 630 10.44 -34.92 -1.47
CA ILE A 630 11.14 -35.98 -2.20
C ILE A 630 12.60 -35.95 -1.74
N THR A 631 13.10 -37.08 -1.24
CA THR A 631 14.46 -37.19 -0.74
C THR A 631 15.08 -38.54 -1.08
N GLN A 632 16.33 -38.76 -0.67
CA GLN A 632 17.03 -40.03 -0.80
C GLN A 632 17.53 -40.53 0.57
N PRO A 633 17.48 -41.84 0.85
CA PRO A 633 18.06 -42.40 2.08
C PRO A 633 19.57 -42.13 2.23
N ASN A 634 20.10 -42.34 3.43
CA ASN A 634 21.53 -42.17 3.71
C ASN A 634 22.38 -43.08 2.82
N ALA A 635 23.51 -42.57 2.32
CA ALA A 635 24.45 -43.30 1.46
C ALA A 635 23.86 -43.88 0.14
N THR A 636 22.72 -43.38 -0.34
CA THR A 636 22.12 -43.81 -1.61
C THR A 636 22.92 -43.29 -2.81
N ASN A 637 23.41 -42.04 -2.73
CA ASN A 637 24.24 -41.40 -3.75
C ASN A 637 23.63 -41.42 -5.17
N LEU A 638 22.34 -41.09 -5.30
CA LEU A 638 21.71 -40.94 -6.62
C LEU A 638 22.42 -39.87 -7.44
N THR A 639 22.57 -40.06 -8.76
CA THR A 639 23.12 -38.98 -9.60
C THR A 639 22.17 -37.77 -9.62
N HIS A 640 20.86 -38.04 -9.71
CA HIS A 640 19.76 -37.08 -9.61
C HIS A 640 18.58 -37.66 -8.84
N ILE A 641 17.81 -36.83 -8.14
CA ILE A 641 16.53 -37.29 -7.55
C ILE A 641 15.44 -37.30 -8.64
N LEU A 642 15.41 -36.24 -9.46
CA LEU A 642 14.48 -36.09 -10.59
C LEU A 642 15.30 -35.95 -11.89
N ASN A 643 14.97 -36.77 -12.89
CA ASN A 643 15.77 -36.86 -14.11
C ASN A 643 14.89 -36.92 -15.37
N THR A 644 14.95 -35.87 -16.19
CA THR A 644 14.21 -35.82 -17.48
C THR A 644 15.05 -36.28 -18.69
N GLN A 645 16.36 -36.48 -18.53
CA GLN A 645 17.30 -36.83 -19.60
C GLN A 645 17.05 -38.23 -20.15
N THR A 646 16.94 -39.24 -19.28
CA THR A 646 16.91 -40.65 -19.71
C THR A 646 15.75 -40.96 -20.66
N ASN A 647 14.63 -40.23 -20.52
CA ASN A 647 13.44 -40.39 -21.37
C ASN A 647 13.32 -39.31 -22.47
N ASN A 648 14.33 -38.45 -22.65
CA ASN A 648 14.28 -37.31 -23.56
C ASN A 648 13.00 -36.47 -23.40
N SER A 649 12.55 -36.30 -22.17
CA SER A 649 11.22 -35.74 -21.91
C SER A 649 11.17 -34.25 -22.19
N SER A 650 10.06 -33.80 -22.78
CA SER A 650 9.73 -32.38 -23.00
C SER A 650 8.47 -31.99 -22.24
N ARG A 651 8.32 -30.70 -21.92
CA ARG A 651 7.13 -30.15 -21.25
C ARG A 651 6.83 -30.81 -19.89
N VAL A 652 7.84 -31.31 -19.19
CA VAL A 652 7.71 -31.78 -17.81
C VAL A 652 7.58 -30.58 -16.88
N VAL A 653 6.69 -30.63 -15.90
CA VAL A 653 6.54 -29.57 -14.88
C VAL A 653 6.70 -30.17 -13.48
N ILE A 654 7.62 -29.63 -12.69
CA ILE A 654 7.81 -29.99 -11.27
C ILE A 654 7.46 -28.76 -10.44
N GLN A 655 6.48 -28.84 -9.54
CA GLN A 655 6.03 -27.66 -8.81
C GLN A 655 5.53 -27.88 -7.39
N ASN A 656 5.64 -26.83 -6.56
CA ASN A 656 5.09 -26.75 -5.21
C ASN A 656 5.54 -27.90 -4.27
N LEU A 657 6.80 -28.29 -4.29
CA LEU A 657 7.33 -29.38 -3.45
C LEU A 657 8.76 -29.10 -2.96
N LEU A 658 9.21 -29.86 -1.96
CA LEU A 658 10.60 -29.88 -1.51
C LEU A 658 11.35 -31.06 -2.16
N VAL A 659 12.48 -30.78 -2.81
CA VAL A 659 13.48 -31.77 -3.21
C VAL A 659 14.68 -31.64 -2.29
N ASP A 660 14.90 -32.62 -1.43
CA ASP A 660 15.97 -32.64 -0.44
C ASP A 660 17.03 -33.69 -0.80
N GLY A 661 18.25 -33.23 -1.09
CA GLY A 661 19.38 -34.08 -1.43
C GLY A 661 19.90 -34.95 -0.30
N ASN A 662 19.51 -34.67 0.95
CA ASN A 662 20.06 -35.32 2.16
C ASN A 662 21.60 -35.25 2.20
N GLY A 663 22.17 -34.15 1.70
CA GLY A 663 23.58 -34.06 1.31
C GLY A 663 24.57 -34.30 2.44
N SER A 664 24.25 -34.00 3.70
CA SER A 664 25.12 -34.31 4.84
C SER A 664 25.37 -35.82 5.01
N ASN A 665 24.45 -36.65 4.53
CA ASN A 665 24.51 -38.11 4.62
C ASN A 665 24.86 -38.78 3.28
N GLN A 666 25.28 -38.01 2.28
CA GLN A 666 25.75 -38.51 0.98
C GLN A 666 27.26 -38.30 0.82
N THR A 667 27.90 -39.24 0.12
CA THR A 667 29.32 -39.20 -0.23
C THR A 667 29.57 -38.82 -1.69
N GLY A 668 28.58 -38.98 -2.57
CA GLY A 668 28.64 -38.64 -4.00
C GLY A 668 28.13 -37.22 -4.32
N GLY A 669 28.64 -36.64 -5.43
CA GLY A 669 28.31 -35.29 -5.95
C GLY A 669 26.94 -35.20 -6.65
N SER A 670 25.91 -35.72 -6.00
CA SER A 670 24.54 -35.84 -6.47
C SER A 670 23.90 -34.48 -6.74
N SER A 671 23.36 -34.24 -7.94
CA SER A 671 22.53 -33.05 -8.21
C SER A 671 21.06 -33.35 -7.86
N LEU A 672 20.21 -32.37 -7.62
CA LEU A 672 18.81 -32.67 -7.25
C LEU A 672 17.95 -32.97 -8.47
N VAL A 673 18.00 -32.07 -9.46
CA VAL A 673 17.13 -32.13 -10.63
C VAL A 673 17.95 -31.97 -11.90
N LEU A 674 17.75 -32.88 -12.85
CA LEU A 674 18.28 -32.78 -14.20
C LEU A 674 17.15 -32.46 -15.19
N LEU A 675 17.24 -31.27 -15.78
CA LEU A 675 16.40 -30.84 -16.88
C LEU A 675 17.17 -31.06 -18.19
N SER A 676 16.58 -31.81 -19.11
CA SER A 676 17.08 -32.15 -20.46
C SER A 676 18.30 -33.09 -20.54
N GLY A 677 18.42 -33.76 -21.70
CA GLY A 677 19.45 -34.73 -22.02
C GLY A 677 19.73 -34.99 -23.50
N SER A 678 18.95 -34.39 -24.40
CA SER A 678 19.18 -34.40 -25.85
C SER A 678 18.58 -33.15 -26.50
N ALA A 679 19.14 -32.74 -27.65
CA ALA A 679 18.77 -31.49 -28.34
C ALA A 679 17.27 -31.40 -28.73
N SER A 680 16.55 -32.52 -28.67
CA SER A 680 15.11 -32.61 -28.93
C SER A 680 14.23 -32.29 -27.71
N SER A 681 14.80 -32.30 -26.50
CA SER A 681 14.07 -31.99 -25.27
C SER A 681 13.87 -30.48 -25.09
N SER A 682 12.62 -30.06 -24.85
CA SER A 682 12.26 -28.65 -24.74
C SER A 682 11.25 -28.36 -23.64
N ALA A 683 11.26 -27.12 -23.13
CA ALA A 683 10.22 -26.55 -22.29
C ALA A 683 9.96 -27.30 -20.95
N ASN A 684 10.98 -27.95 -20.38
CA ASN A 684 10.90 -28.54 -19.04
C ASN A 684 10.99 -27.45 -17.96
N ARG A 685 10.19 -27.59 -16.90
CA ARG A 685 10.00 -26.53 -15.90
C ARG A 685 10.12 -27.05 -14.48
N ILE A 686 10.72 -26.24 -13.64
CA ILE A 686 10.63 -26.37 -12.18
C ILE A 686 10.20 -25.04 -11.59
N GLU A 687 9.08 -25.05 -10.87
CA GLU A 687 8.38 -23.84 -10.47
C GLU A 687 7.95 -23.89 -8.99
N ASN A 688 8.25 -22.85 -8.21
CA ASN A 688 7.79 -22.71 -6.82
C ASN A 688 8.17 -23.88 -5.89
N CYS A 689 9.33 -24.51 -6.13
CA CYS A 689 9.87 -25.60 -5.31
C CYS A 689 10.92 -25.12 -4.32
N TRP A 690 11.15 -25.93 -3.27
CA TRP A 690 12.31 -25.82 -2.40
C TRP A 690 13.33 -26.87 -2.83
N LEU A 691 14.59 -26.47 -3.01
CA LEU A 691 15.70 -27.32 -3.42
C LEU A 691 16.81 -27.19 -2.38
N GLU A 692 16.99 -28.24 -1.58
CA GLU A 692 17.82 -28.17 -0.37
C GLU A 692 18.85 -29.30 -0.29
N ASN A 693 19.97 -29.03 0.38
CA ASN A 693 20.97 -30.02 0.81
C ASN A 693 21.54 -30.87 -0.34
N SER A 694 21.88 -30.25 -1.46
CA SER A 694 22.56 -30.93 -2.57
C SER A 694 24.07 -31.01 -2.32
N LYS A 695 24.72 -32.14 -2.67
CA LYS A 695 26.20 -32.23 -2.72
C LYS A 695 26.75 -31.76 -4.07
N GLY A 696 25.97 -31.87 -5.14
CA GLY A 696 26.26 -31.36 -6.48
C GLY A 696 25.46 -30.09 -6.78
N HIS A 697 24.79 -30.06 -7.92
CA HIS A 697 23.96 -28.91 -8.35
C HIS A 697 22.55 -28.96 -7.74
N GLY A 698 21.89 -27.81 -7.66
CA GLY A 698 20.44 -27.76 -7.39
C GLY A 698 19.67 -28.26 -8.62
N VAL A 699 19.66 -27.43 -9.65
CA VAL A 699 19.17 -27.79 -10.99
C VAL A 699 20.34 -27.83 -11.95
N PHE A 700 20.48 -28.93 -12.68
CA PHE A 700 21.40 -29.05 -13.81
C PHE A 700 20.62 -29.09 -15.13
N ILE A 701 20.96 -28.20 -16.05
CA ILE A 701 20.37 -28.10 -17.38
C ILE A 701 21.44 -28.48 -18.41
N ALA A 702 21.20 -29.56 -19.16
CA ALA A 702 22.14 -30.05 -20.16
C ALA A 702 21.43 -30.49 -21.44
N ASN A 703 21.98 -30.11 -22.60
CA ASN A 703 21.57 -30.60 -23.92
C ASN A 703 20.12 -30.33 -24.35
N GLY A 704 19.35 -29.39 -23.78
CA GLY A 704 17.95 -29.08 -24.17
C GLY A 704 17.69 -27.63 -24.58
N THR A 705 16.42 -27.25 -24.72
CA THR A 705 16.00 -25.88 -25.04
C THR A 705 14.83 -25.42 -24.17
N ASP A 706 14.62 -24.12 -24.02
CA ASP A 706 13.44 -23.50 -23.40
C ASP A 706 13.12 -23.94 -21.94
N ALA A 707 14.09 -24.52 -21.23
CA ALA A 707 13.92 -24.86 -19.82
C ALA A 707 13.63 -23.63 -18.95
N MET A 708 12.75 -23.79 -17.96
CA MET A 708 12.31 -22.74 -17.03
C MET A 708 12.61 -23.14 -15.59
N VAL A 709 13.35 -22.31 -14.87
CA VAL A 709 13.56 -22.44 -13.42
C VAL A 709 13.02 -21.17 -12.80
N ARG A 710 11.84 -21.25 -12.18
CA ARG A 710 11.14 -20.04 -11.70
C ARG A 710 10.58 -20.11 -10.29
N GLY A 711 10.74 -19.04 -9.50
CA GLY A 711 10.07 -18.91 -8.20
C GLY A 711 10.54 -19.93 -7.16
N ASN A 712 11.65 -20.63 -7.41
CA ASN A 712 12.16 -21.68 -6.53
C ASN A 712 13.04 -21.09 -5.43
N ARG A 713 13.19 -21.83 -4.33
CA ARG A 713 14.12 -21.52 -3.25
C ARG A 713 15.24 -22.56 -3.18
N PHE A 714 16.48 -22.13 -3.38
CA PHE A 714 17.67 -22.95 -3.25
C PHE A 714 18.37 -22.66 -1.92
N THR A 715 18.77 -23.68 -1.19
CA THR A 715 19.51 -23.52 0.06
C THR A 715 20.46 -24.70 0.28
N ASN A 716 21.69 -24.42 0.74
CA ASN A 716 22.69 -25.46 1.01
C ASN A 716 23.00 -26.32 -0.22
N ILE A 717 23.54 -25.69 -1.27
CA ILE A 717 23.90 -26.36 -2.52
C ILE A 717 25.43 -26.47 -2.62
N GLY A 718 25.93 -27.70 -2.77
CA GLY A 718 27.36 -28.04 -2.73
C GLY A 718 28.18 -27.65 -3.96
N ASN A 719 27.54 -27.28 -5.08
CA ASN A 719 28.18 -26.72 -6.27
C ASN A 719 27.35 -25.52 -6.77
N GLN A 720 26.80 -25.57 -7.99
CA GLN A 720 25.99 -24.47 -8.53
C GLN A 720 24.50 -24.64 -8.23
N SER A 721 23.79 -23.59 -7.80
CA SER A 721 22.34 -23.68 -7.54
C SER A 721 21.58 -23.97 -8.83
N VAL A 722 21.93 -23.26 -9.90
CA VAL A 722 21.51 -23.58 -11.27
C VAL A 722 22.75 -23.67 -12.14
N SER A 723 22.94 -24.81 -12.81
CA SER A 723 24.02 -25.04 -13.77
C SER A 723 23.42 -25.23 -15.16
N ILE A 724 23.94 -24.50 -16.15
CA ILE A 724 23.57 -24.62 -17.55
C ILE A 724 24.84 -24.91 -18.34
N SER A 725 25.02 -26.14 -18.80
CA SER A 725 26.28 -26.54 -19.46
C SER A 725 26.05 -27.36 -20.71
N TYR A 726 26.76 -26.99 -21.78
CA TYR A 726 26.72 -27.63 -23.08
C TYR A 726 28.14 -27.98 -23.55
N SER A 727 28.27 -28.99 -24.42
CA SER A 727 29.57 -29.38 -25.00
C SER A 727 30.04 -28.47 -26.13
N ALA A 728 29.14 -27.64 -26.69
CA ALA A 728 29.41 -26.64 -27.71
C ALA A 728 28.41 -25.49 -27.61
N ALA A 729 28.80 -24.31 -28.11
CA ALA A 729 27.95 -23.10 -28.09
C ALA A 729 26.61 -23.37 -28.81
N THR A 730 25.52 -23.42 -28.04
CA THR A 730 24.20 -23.84 -28.52
C THR A 730 23.15 -22.76 -28.24
N ARG A 731 22.22 -22.55 -29.18
CA ARG A 731 21.04 -21.69 -28.97
C ARG A 731 20.01 -22.42 -28.11
N THR A 732 19.76 -21.92 -26.90
CA THR A 732 19.06 -22.69 -25.86
C THR A 732 17.84 -21.99 -25.26
N ASN A 733 17.87 -20.66 -25.11
CA ASN A 733 16.71 -19.87 -24.66
C ASN A 733 16.13 -20.30 -23.29
N HIS A 734 16.97 -20.67 -22.33
CA HIS A 734 16.49 -20.99 -20.98
C HIS A 734 16.15 -19.74 -20.17
N ILE A 735 15.20 -19.88 -19.24
CA ILE A 735 14.77 -18.78 -18.38
C ILE A 735 14.95 -19.17 -16.92
N ILE A 736 15.78 -18.40 -16.21
CA ILE A 736 16.00 -18.52 -14.77
C ILE A 736 15.44 -17.26 -14.13
N ALA A 737 14.26 -17.36 -13.51
CA ALA A 737 13.50 -16.18 -13.09
C ALA A 737 13.00 -16.21 -11.65
N ASP A 738 13.02 -15.09 -10.95
CA ASP A 738 12.34 -14.91 -9.66
C ASP A 738 12.74 -15.94 -8.57
N ASN A 739 13.91 -16.57 -8.65
CA ASN A 739 14.34 -17.58 -7.68
C ASN A 739 15.04 -16.94 -6.48
N TRP A 740 14.88 -17.55 -5.30
CA TRP A 740 15.65 -17.21 -4.10
C TRP A 740 16.79 -18.21 -3.92
N ILE A 741 18.02 -17.79 -4.15
CA ILE A 741 19.22 -18.62 -4.08
C ILE A 741 20.05 -18.18 -2.88
N SER A 742 20.36 -19.10 -1.96
CA SER A 742 21.24 -18.84 -0.81
C SER A 742 22.09 -20.02 -0.41
N ASP A 743 23.17 -19.77 0.34
CA ASP A 743 24.05 -20.80 0.92
C ASP A 743 24.56 -21.83 -0.10
N TYR A 744 25.04 -21.36 -1.25
CA TYR A 744 25.69 -22.19 -2.27
C TYR A 744 27.22 -22.09 -2.16
N VAL A 745 27.91 -23.12 -2.64
CA VAL A 745 29.38 -23.22 -2.57
C VAL A 745 30.05 -22.70 -3.85
N GLY A 746 29.61 -23.20 -5.01
CA GLY A 746 30.09 -22.80 -6.32
C GLY A 746 29.40 -21.52 -6.78
N PHE A 747 28.72 -21.56 -7.92
CA PHE A 747 27.99 -20.40 -8.45
C PHE A 747 26.53 -20.37 -8.01
N GLY A 748 25.94 -19.17 -7.90
CA GLY A 748 24.49 -19.05 -7.80
C GLY A 748 23.85 -19.58 -9.10
N VAL A 749 24.24 -18.99 -10.23
CA VAL A 749 23.87 -19.43 -11.57
C VAL A 749 25.13 -19.50 -12.45
N GLY A 750 25.46 -20.69 -12.96
CA GLY A 750 26.54 -20.88 -13.92
C GLY A 750 25.99 -21.20 -15.32
N VAL A 751 26.55 -20.56 -16.33
CA VAL A 751 26.21 -20.78 -17.73
C VAL A 751 27.49 -20.99 -18.52
N THR A 752 27.60 -22.13 -19.21
CA THR A 752 28.73 -22.48 -20.05
C THR A 752 28.25 -22.93 -21.42
N LEU A 753 28.74 -22.28 -22.48
CA LEU A 753 28.45 -22.63 -23.88
C LEU A 753 26.95 -22.64 -24.26
N SER A 754 26.16 -21.81 -23.59
CA SER A 754 24.70 -21.73 -23.76
C SER A 754 24.29 -20.30 -24.11
N ASN A 755 23.44 -20.15 -25.12
CA ASN A 755 23.14 -18.86 -25.74
C ASN A 755 21.66 -18.48 -25.65
N GLU A 756 21.39 -17.18 -25.66
CA GLU A 756 20.03 -16.59 -25.62
C GLU A 756 19.27 -16.86 -24.31
N ASN A 757 19.95 -17.24 -23.23
CA ASN A 757 19.30 -17.44 -21.93
C ASN A 757 18.95 -16.12 -21.25
N ARG A 758 17.93 -16.12 -20.40
CA ARG A 758 17.51 -14.98 -19.59
C ARG A 758 17.56 -15.32 -18.10
N ILE A 759 18.39 -14.61 -17.36
CA ILE A 759 18.51 -14.70 -15.90
C ILE A 759 17.95 -13.40 -15.31
N THR A 760 16.74 -13.46 -14.75
CA THR A 760 15.98 -12.25 -14.42
C THR A 760 15.31 -12.26 -13.05
N GLY A 761 15.33 -11.15 -12.32
CA GLY A 761 14.54 -11.01 -11.08
C GLY A 761 14.95 -11.95 -9.93
N ASN A 762 16.08 -12.65 -10.05
CA ASN A 762 16.51 -13.60 -9.02
C ASN A 762 17.10 -12.86 -7.82
N TYR A 763 16.85 -13.42 -6.63
CA TYR A 763 17.45 -13.00 -5.39
C TYR A 763 18.59 -13.96 -5.01
N ILE A 764 19.84 -13.55 -5.19
CA ILE A 764 21.03 -14.39 -4.98
C ILE A 764 21.83 -13.86 -3.80
N ARG A 765 21.94 -14.65 -2.74
CA ARG A 765 22.72 -14.33 -1.56
C ARG A 765 23.82 -15.36 -1.38
N GLY A 766 25.07 -14.94 -1.53
CA GLY A 766 26.20 -15.79 -1.21
C GLY A 766 26.36 -15.96 0.30
N ILE A 767 27.57 -16.40 0.66
CA ILE A 767 28.09 -16.27 2.01
C ILE A 767 29.34 -15.40 1.88
N LEU A 768 29.46 -14.37 2.72
CA LEU A 768 30.66 -13.56 2.85
C LEU A 768 31.05 -13.52 4.33
N ARG A 769 32.25 -14.01 4.62
CA ARG A 769 32.91 -13.94 5.93
C ARG A 769 34.25 -13.25 5.76
N SER A 770 34.58 -12.31 6.61
CA SER A 770 35.88 -11.62 6.55
C SER A 770 36.45 -11.31 7.94
N GLY A 771 37.77 -11.23 8.04
CA GLY A 771 38.44 -10.98 9.31
C GLY A 771 39.95 -11.22 9.23
N THR A 772 40.55 -11.62 10.35
CA THR A 772 41.97 -12.03 10.42
C THR A 772 42.12 -13.46 10.93
N VAL A 773 43.12 -14.16 10.41
CA VAL A 773 43.44 -15.55 10.73
C VAL A 773 44.93 -15.76 10.91
N ASP A 774 45.27 -16.80 11.66
CA ASP A 774 46.60 -17.41 11.68
C ASP A 774 46.57 -18.69 10.84
N THR A 775 47.64 -18.96 10.10
CA THR A 775 47.79 -20.21 9.34
C THR A 775 49.02 -20.98 9.82
N SER A 776 48.95 -22.31 9.78
CA SER A 776 50.08 -23.21 9.98
C SER A 776 49.92 -24.42 9.07
N GLY A 777 50.58 -24.36 7.91
CA GLY A 777 50.37 -25.34 6.85
C GLY A 777 48.96 -25.23 6.28
N THR A 778 48.16 -26.30 6.38
CA THR A 778 46.75 -26.32 5.95
C THR A 778 45.78 -25.88 7.06
N ALA A 779 46.22 -25.78 8.32
CA ALA A 779 45.36 -25.37 9.42
C ALA A 779 45.20 -23.85 9.43
N VAL A 780 43.97 -23.38 9.64
CA VAL A 780 43.63 -21.95 9.75
C VAL A 780 42.83 -21.75 11.03
N THR A 781 43.26 -20.79 11.84
CA THR A 781 42.64 -20.44 13.12
C THR A 781 42.13 -19.02 13.06
N TRP A 782 40.88 -18.82 13.44
CA TRP A 782 40.26 -17.49 13.53
C TRP A 782 40.91 -16.66 14.64
N VAL A 783 41.23 -15.40 14.33
CA VAL A 783 41.79 -14.42 15.29
C VAL A 783 40.78 -13.33 15.60
N SER A 784 40.21 -12.68 14.56
CA SER A 784 39.19 -11.62 14.73
C SER A 784 38.31 -11.45 13.49
N GLY A 785 37.21 -10.69 13.60
CA GLY A 785 36.22 -10.49 12.53
C GLY A 785 35.11 -11.55 12.55
N ASP A 786 34.52 -11.84 11.39
CA ASP A 786 33.57 -12.94 11.25
C ASP A 786 34.25 -14.27 11.56
N ASN A 787 33.51 -15.25 12.10
CA ASN A 787 34.00 -16.61 12.33
C ASN A 787 33.52 -17.57 11.23
N PHE A 788 33.95 -18.83 11.27
CA PHE A 788 33.71 -19.82 10.22
C PHE A 788 32.36 -20.55 10.29
N SER A 789 31.44 -20.12 11.15
CA SER A 789 30.20 -20.87 11.50
C SER A 789 29.26 -21.20 10.33
N THR A 790 29.28 -20.46 9.23
CA THR A 790 28.46 -20.74 8.03
C THR A 790 29.26 -21.30 6.86
N LEU A 791 30.59 -21.39 6.98
CA LEU A 791 31.42 -22.02 5.96
C LEU A 791 31.24 -23.54 6.02
N ARG A 792 31.57 -24.19 4.91
CA ARG A 792 31.50 -25.65 4.70
C ARG A 792 32.61 -26.06 3.74
N ALA A 793 32.92 -27.35 3.71
CA ALA A 793 33.85 -27.91 2.71
C ALA A 793 33.45 -27.49 1.29
N GLY A 794 34.44 -27.10 0.49
CA GLY A 794 34.29 -26.61 -0.89
C GLY A 794 34.21 -25.09 -1.03
N HIS A 795 33.87 -24.34 0.03
CA HIS A 795 33.88 -22.87 -0.06
C HIS A 795 35.29 -22.35 -0.33
N HIS A 796 35.36 -21.22 -1.04
CA HIS A 796 36.61 -20.55 -1.32
C HIS A 796 36.99 -19.62 -0.17
N ILE A 797 38.28 -19.51 0.09
CA ILE A 797 38.84 -18.60 1.08
C ILE A 797 40.12 -17.97 0.53
N LYS A 798 40.13 -16.64 0.45
CA LYS A 798 41.31 -15.84 0.13
C LYS A 798 42.01 -15.48 1.43
N ILE A 799 43.28 -15.88 1.58
CA ILE A 799 44.13 -15.54 2.73
C ILE A 799 45.34 -14.80 2.19
N ASN A 800 45.57 -13.57 2.65
CA ASN A 800 46.67 -12.74 2.15
C ASN A 800 46.74 -12.73 0.60
N HIS A 801 45.57 -12.56 -0.03
CA HIS A 801 45.38 -12.43 -1.49
C HIS A 801 45.53 -13.70 -2.32
N LEU A 802 45.81 -14.86 -1.70
CA LEU A 802 45.87 -16.14 -2.39
C LEU A 802 44.60 -16.95 -2.15
N ASP A 803 44.07 -17.54 -3.22
CA ASP A 803 42.89 -18.41 -3.20
C ASP A 803 43.20 -19.81 -2.67
N TYR A 804 42.40 -20.26 -1.73
CA TYR A 804 42.39 -21.61 -1.20
C TYR A 804 40.96 -22.16 -1.13
N VAL A 805 40.84 -23.47 -0.98
CA VAL A 805 39.55 -24.14 -0.79
C VAL A 805 39.48 -24.73 0.61
N VAL A 806 38.36 -24.51 1.30
CA VAL A 806 38.07 -25.13 2.58
C VAL A 806 37.89 -26.63 2.37
N SER A 807 38.77 -27.44 2.94
CA SER A 807 38.65 -28.91 2.94
C SER A 807 37.66 -29.38 4.02
N LEU A 808 37.78 -28.83 5.22
CA LEU A 808 36.95 -29.20 6.37
C LEU A 808 36.77 -28.00 7.30
N VAL A 809 35.58 -27.89 7.91
CA VAL A 809 35.31 -26.96 9.01
C VAL A 809 35.34 -27.75 10.31
N ASN A 810 36.38 -27.54 11.12
CA ASN A 810 36.60 -28.29 12.37
C ASN A 810 35.74 -27.73 13.51
N SER A 811 35.59 -26.40 13.55
CA SER A 811 34.76 -25.66 14.50
C SER A 811 34.41 -24.28 13.93
N SER A 812 33.66 -23.46 14.66
CA SER A 812 33.41 -22.06 14.27
C SER A 812 34.68 -21.20 14.22
N THR A 813 35.80 -21.64 14.79
CA THR A 813 37.07 -20.90 14.84
C THR A 813 38.25 -21.63 14.21
N SER A 814 38.05 -22.82 13.66
CA SER A 814 39.11 -23.59 13.00
C SER A 814 38.61 -24.28 11.73
N ILE A 815 39.40 -24.15 10.65
CA ILE A 815 39.20 -24.87 9.39
C ILE A 815 40.51 -25.51 8.93
N THR A 816 40.40 -26.43 7.97
CA THR A 816 41.52 -27.04 7.26
C THR A 816 41.36 -26.79 5.76
N LEU A 817 42.44 -26.37 5.09
CA LEU A 817 42.49 -26.10 3.66
C LEU A 817 42.89 -27.35 2.86
N THR A 818 42.56 -27.35 1.56
CA THR A 818 43.02 -28.39 0.62
C THR A 818 44.50 -28.26 0.25
N ALA A 819 45.06 -27.05 0.35
CA ALA A 819 46.46 -26.75 0.08
C ALA A 819 47.06 -25.90 1.22
N SER A 820 48.37 -26.01 1.43
CA SER A 820 49.08 -25.29 2.50
C SER A 820 49.09 -23.78 2.22
N ALA A 821 48.64 -22.98 3.18
CA ALA A 821 48.83 -21.53 3.21
C ALA A 821 50.14 -21.11 3.92
N GLY A 822 51.00 -22.07 4.25
CA GLY A 822 52.22 -21.81 5.02
C GLY A 822 51.93 -21.35 6.45
N THR A 823 52.94 -20.76 7.11
CA THR A 823 52.79 -20.18 8.45
C THR A 823 52.67 -18.66 8.35
N GLN A 824 51.51 -18.12 8.70
CA GLN A 824 51.21 -16.69 8.65
C GLN A 824 50.50 -16.28 9.95
N THR A 825 50.71 -15.05 10.41
CA THR A 825 50.13 -14.56 11.67
C THR A 825 49.37 -13.25 11.43
N GLY A 826 48.11 -13.19 11.88
CA GLY A 826 47.25 -12.02 11.83
C GLY A 826 46.90 -11.55 10.42
N VAL A 827 46.90 -12.43 9.42
CA VAL A 827 46.65 -12.08 8.02
C VAL A 827 45.16 -11.98 7.71
N ALA A 828 44.79 -11.06 6.83
CA ALA A 828 43.39 -10.86 6.44
C ALA A 828 42.86 -12.04 5.62
N TYR A 829 41.57 -12.34 5.80
CA TYR A 829 40.87 -13.34 5.01
C TYR A 829 39.49 -12.88 4.56
N ALA A 830 39.02 -13.45 3.45
CA ALA A 830 37.66 -13.39 2.97
C ALA A 830 37.24 -14.78 2.48
N ALA A 831 36.07 -15.27 2.90
CA ALA A 831 35.64 -16.64 2.62
C ALA A 831 34.14 -16.75 2.34
N GLY A 832 33.80 -17.70 1.48
CA GLY A 832 32.42 -18.08 1.19
C GLY A 832 32.24 -18.56 -0.24
N ALA A 833 31.11 -18.17 -0.85
CA ALA A 833 30.72 -18.66 -2.18
C ALA A 833 31.58 -18.05 -3.30
N LEU A 834 31.72 -18.77 -4.41
CA LEU A 834 32.26 -18.25 -5.67
C LEU A 834 31.30 -17.20 -6.28
N GLU A 835 31.44 -16.90 -7.57
CA GLU A 835 30.67 -15.90 -8.29
C GLU A 835 29.16 -16.13 -8.18
N ALA A 836 28.38 -15.06 -8.06
CA ALA A 836 26.93 -15.19 -7.98
C ALA A 836 26.34 -15.63 -9.33
N ILE A 837 26.75 -14.99 -10.42
CA ILE A 837 26.39 -15.36 -11.79
C ILE A 837 27.65 -15.43 -12.64
N ASN A 838 27.90 -16.56 -13.29
CA ASN A 838 29.01 -16.73 -14.22
C ASN A 838 28.52 -17.12 -15.62
N LEU A 839 28.95 -16.38 -16.64
CA LEU A 839 28.67 -16.64 -18.05
C LEU A 839 29.99 -16.94 -18.77
N ASP A 840 30.32 -18.20 -18.99
CA ASP A 840 31.54 -18.64 -19.67
C ASP A 840 31.28 -19.14 -21.09
N ALA A 841 32.03 -18.60 -22.06
CA ALA A 841 31.89 -18.89 -23.48
C ALA A 841 30.44 -18.81 -24.01
N ALA A 842 29.66 -17.87 -23.47
CA ALA A 842 28.21 -17.79 -23.64
C ALA A 842 27.82 -16.53 -24.44
N GLN A 843 26.78 -16.61 -25.28
CA GLN A 843 26.44 -15.53 -26.21
C GLN A 843 24.97 -15.11 -26.15
N ASN A 844 24.70 -13.82 -26.39
CA ASN A 844 23.34 -13.26 -26.45
C ASN A 844 22.49 -13.50 -25.18
N ASN A 845 23.11 -13.78 -24.03
CA ASN A 845 22.37 -13.97 -22.78
C ASN A 845 22.00 -12.63 -22.16
N VAL A 846 20.89 -12.60 -21.43
CA VAL A 846 20.40 -11.41 -20.72
C VAL A 846 20.38 -11.69 -19.22
N VAL A 847 21.15 -10.92 -18.46
CA VAL A 847 21.19 -10.93 -16.99
C VAL A 847 20.60 -9.61 -16.51
N GLU A 848 19.39 -9.63 -15.97
CA GLU A 848 18.70 -8.39 -15.63
C GLU A 848 17.89 -8.41 -14.34
N GLN A 849 17.77 -7.24 -13.70
CA GLN A 849 16.90 -7.07 -12.53
C GLN A 849 17.17 -8.06 -11.37
N ASN A 850 18.34 -8.69 -11.33
CA ASN A 850 18.70 -9.61 -10.25
C ASN A 850 19.22 -8.80 -9.05
N VAL A 851 18.98 -9.31 -7.85
CA VAL A 851 19.50 -8.74 -6.60
C VAL A 851 20.55 -9.71 -6.06
N ILE A 852 21.81 -9.28 -6.04
CA ILE A 852 22.97 -10.08 -5.63
C ILE A 852 23.55 -9.49 -4.36
N ARG A 853 23.75 -10.30 -3.31
CA ARG A 853 24.31 -9.83 -2.04
C ARG A 853 25.28 -10.79 -1.38
N ASP A 854 26.14 -10.27 -0.51
CA ASP A 854 26.96 -11.02 0.45
C ASP A 854 27.78 -12.14 -0.21
N ASN A 855 28.40 -11.87 -1.37
CA ASN A 855 29.23 -12.85 -2.07
C ASN A 855 30.71 -12.69 -1.71
N ALA A 856 31.42 -13.79 -1.47
CA ALA A 856 32.84 -13.77 -1.16
C ALA A 856 33.74 -13.55 -2.37
N ASP A 857 33.23 -13.82 -3.58
CA ASP A 857 33.87 -13.43 -4.82
C ASP A 857 33.07 -12.34 -5.55
N SER A 858 32.99 -12.42 -6.88
CA SER A 858 32.42 -11.41 -7.74
C SER A 858 30.90 -11.57 -7.90
N GLY A 859 30.20 -10.47 -8.20
CA GLY A 859 28.75 -10.49 -8.42
C GLY A 859 28.38 -11.18 -9.72
N ILE A 860 28.72 -10.56 -10.86
CA ILE A 860 28.44 -11.10 -12.19
C ILE A 860 29.74 -11.16 -12.98
N VAL A 861 30.06 -12.32 -13.56
CA VAL A 861 31.26 -12.50 -14.38
C VAL A 861 30.87 -12.96 -15.79
N LEU A 862 31.40 -12.25 -16.78
CA LEU A 862 31.41 -12.60 -18.19
C LEU A 862 32.80 -13.11 -18.52
N HIS A 863 32.95 -14.42 -18.61
CA HIS A 863 34.25 -15.10 -18.72
C HIS A 863 34.42 -15.73 -20.10
N ALA A 864 35.66 -15.77 -20.61
CA ALA A 864 36.04 -16.63 -21.73
C ALA A 864 37.34 -17.36 -21.41
N ALA A 865 37.22 -18.50 -20.73
CA ALA A 865 38.36 -19.24 -20.20
C ALA A 865 39.18 -19.95 -21.28
N THR A 866 38.54 -20.42 -22.36
CA THR A 866 39.11 -21.34 -23.36
C THR A 866 39.43 -20.64 -24.69
N ALA A 867 40.60 -20.96 -25.27
CA ALA A 867 41.04 -20.41 -26.55
C ALA A 867 40.06 -20.76 -27.69
N GLY A 868 39.77 -19.78 -28.54
CA GLY A 868 38.80 -19.93 -29.64
C GLY A 868 37.33 -19.83 -29.24
N GLN A 869 37.01 -19.81 -27.95
CA GLN A 869 35.66 -19.55 -27.45
C GLN A 869 35.44 -18.06 -27.19
N SER A 870 34.17 -17.63 -27.29
CA SER A 870 33.82 -16.22 -27.19
C SER A 870 32.58 -16.00 -26.33
N THR A 871 32.67 -15.04 -25.43
CA THR A 871 31.55 -14.51 -24.65
C THR A 871 31.18 -13.16 -25.21
N LEU A 872 30.08 -13.11 -25.96
CA LEU A 872 29.74 -11.94 -26.75
C LEU A 872 28.26 -11.62 -26.79
N ALA A 873 27.96 -10.34 -27.01
CA ALA A 873 26.60 -9.83 -27.15
C ALA A 873 25.68 -10.11 -25.93
N ASN A 874 26.25 -10.44 -24.77
CA ASN A 874 25.46 -10.58 -23.55
C ASN A 874 25.07 -9.20 -23.01
N VAL A 875 23.90 -9.11 -22.39
CA VAL A 875 23.36 -7.90 -21.79
C VAL A 875 23.26 -8.09 -20.28
N VAL A 876 23.94 -7.24 -19.52
CA VAL A 876 23.85 -7.17 -18.05
C VAL A 876 23.20 -5.85 -17.69
N GLN A 877 21.93 -5.85 -17.26
CA GLN A 877 21.18 -4.60 -17.07
C GLN A 877 20.29 -4.52 -15.84
N GLY A 878 20.24 -3.36 -15.18
CA GLY A 878 19.31 -3.12 -14.08
C GLY A 878 19.49 -4.03 -12.86
N ASN A 879 20.63 -4.70 -12.71
CA ASN A 879 20.90 -5.56 -11.56
C ASN A 879 21.31 -4.72 -10.33
N TRP A 880 20.97 -5.20 -9.14
CA TRP A 880 21.38 -4.60 -7.87
C TRP A 880 22.37 -5.50 -7.15
N ILE A 881 23.62 -5.07 -7.04
CA ILE A 881 24.73 -5.87 -6.48
C ILE A 881 25.23 -5.17 -5.22
N THR A 882 25.25 -5.86 -4.09
CA THR A 882 25.61 -5.26 -2.80
C THR A 882 26.55 -6.14 -1.97
N ASN A 883 27.52 -5.56 -1.26
CA ASN A 883 28.33 -6.31 -0.29
C ASN A 883 29.02 -7.55 -0.88
N VAL A 884 29.71 -7.38 -2.01
CA VAL A 884 30.52 -8.43 -2.64
C VAL A 884 31.99 -8.17 -2.35
N ALA A 885 32.78 -9.22 -2.08
CA ALA A 885 34.15 -9.03 -1.64
C ALA A 885 35.18 -8.90 -2.77
N ALA A 886 34.89 -9.35 -3.99
CA ALA A 886 35.75 -9.08 -5.15
C ALA A 886 35.16 -7.95 -6.02
N VAL A 887 34.80 -8.24 -7.28
CA VAL A 887 34.30 -7.26 -8.25
C VAL A 887 32.78 -7.30 -8.34
N GLY A 888 32.12 -6.15 -8.52
CA GLY A 888 30.68 -6.13 -8.79
C GLY A 888 30.32 -6.84 -10.09
N ILE A 889 30.86 -6.37 -11.21
CA ILE A 889 30.72 -6.97 -12.54
C ILE A 889 32.10 -7.10 -13.20
N ALA A 890 32.50 -8.30 -13.63
CA ALA A 890 33.78 -8.52 -14.31
C ALA A 890 33.59 -9.04 -15.74
N LEU A 891 34.38 -8.52 -16.67
CA LEU A 891 34.51 -8.99 -18.05
C LEU A 891 35.93 -9.50 -18.22
N GLU A 892 36.10 -10.81 -18.31
CA GLU A 892 37.41 -11.46 -18.18
C GLU A 892 37.70 -12.39 -19.35
N ALA A 893 38.80 -12.16 -20.07
CA ALA A 893 39.24 -13.03 -21.17
C ALA A 893 40.58 -13.70 -20.82
N THR A 894 40.56 -14.95 -20.34
CA THR A 894 41.81 -15.66 -19.99
C THR A 894 42.59 -16.07 -21.24
N THR A 895 41.93 -16.79 -22.15
CA THR A 895 42.49 -17.18 -23.46
C THR A 895 41.51 -17.03 -24.62
N GLY A 896 40.20 -16.96 -24.34
CA GLY A 896 39.15 -16.69 -25.33
C GLY A 896 38.98 -15.21 -25.62
N THR A 897 37.80 -14.82 -26.13
CA THR A 897 37.44 -13.41 -26.36
C THR A 897 36.19 -13.01 -25.59
N VAL A 898 36.18 -11.79 -25.04
CA VAL A 898 34.99 -11.19 -24.42
C VAL A 898 34.67 -9.90 -25.17
N THR A 899 33.71 -9.94 -26.08
CA THR A 899 33.49 -8.82 -27.01
C THR A 899 32.04 -8.43 -27.19
N THR A 900 31.77 -7.17 -27.50
CA THR A 900 30.42 -6.67 -27.81
C THR A 900 29.36 -6.93 -26.73
N ASN A 901 29.75 -7.12 -25.47
CA ASN A 901 28.80 -7.23 -24.36
C ASN A 901 28.33 -5.84 -23.91
N SER A 902 27.14 -5.75 -23.32
CA SER A 902 26.52 -4.50 -22.87
C SER A 902 26.22 -4.55 -21.37
N VAL A 903 26.82 -3.66 -20.58
CA VAL A 903 26.60 -3.52 -19.14
C VAL A 903 25.94 -2.18 -18.88
N VAL A 904 24.63 -2.18 -18.59
CA VAL A 904 23.81 -0.96 -18.63
C VAL A 904 22.90 -0.79 -17.41
N GLY A 905 22.95 0.37 -16.75
CA GLY A 905 21.91 0.69 -15.75
C GLY A 905 21.94 -0.14 -14.47
N ASN A 906 23.05 -0.81 -14.15
CA ASN A 906 23.17 -1.60 -12.92
C ASN A 906 23.50 -0.70 -11.71
N THR A 907 23.06 -1.11 -10.52
CA THR A 907 23.33 -0.44 -9.24
C THR A 907 24.24 -1.31 -8.38
N LEU A 908 25.44 -0.83 -8.08
CA LEU A 908 26.44 -1.55 -7.30
C LEU A 908 26.70 -0.77 -6.00
N TYR A 909 26.65 -1.44 -4.85
CA TYR A 909 26.80 -0.82 -3.53
C TYR A 909 27.79 -1.61 -2.65
N ASN A 910 28.75 -0.96 -1.99
CA ASN A 910 29.71 -1.63 -1.10
C ASN A 910 30.38 -2.86 -1.77
N VAL A 911 30.93 -2.64 -2.96
CA VAL A 911 31.78 -3.61 -3.67
C VAL A 911 33.19 -3.61 -3.05
N ASN A 912 33.89 -4.74 -3.09
CA ASN A 912 35.11 -4.98 -2.32
C ASN A 912 34.91 -4.86 -0.80
N ALA A 913 33.89 -5.55 -0.27
CA ALA A 913 33.54 -5.55 1.14
C ALA A 913 34.63 -6.13 2.09
N ALA A 914 35.66 -6.79 1.57
CA ALA A 914 36.80 -7.32 2.34
C ALA A 914 38.17 -6.87 1.76
N PRO A 915 38.45 -5.55 1.73
CA PRO A 915 39.52 -4.97 0.92
C PRO A 915 40.92 -5.47 1.31
N ASN A 916 41.15 -5.68 2.61
CA ASN A 916 42.44 -6.13 3.14
C ASN A 916 42.78 -7.58 2.79
N ALA A 917 41.79 -8.41 2.44
CA ALA A 917 42.01 -9.77 1.97
C ALA A 917 42.26 -9.84 0.45
N MET A 918 41.98 -8.74 -0.28
CA MET A 918 41.77 -8.72 -1.72
C MET A 918 42.70 -7.76 -2.49
N ALA A 919 43.96 -7.54 -2.09
CA ALA A 919 44.87 -6.51 -2.63
C ALA A 919 45.21 -6.59 -4.13
N ASN A 920 44.72 -7.59 -4.86
CA ASN A 920 44.81 -7.70 -6.32
C ASN A 920 43.48 -7.38 -7.03
N SER A 921 42.38 -7.34 -6.27
CA SER A 921 41.07 -6.89 -6.72
C SER A 921 41.01 -5.40 -6.49
N TYR A 922 41.23 -4.65 -7.56
CA TYR A 922 40.97 -3.23 -7.61
C TYR A 922 39.62 -2.91 -6.91
N ASP A 923 39.53 -1.84 -6.11
CA ASP A 923 38.28 -1.32 -5.52
C ASP A 923 37.31 -0.87 -6.63
N VAL A 924 36.73 -1.84 -7.35
CA VAL A 924 36.11 -1.61 -8.65
C VAL A 924 34.69 -2.14 -8.68
N GLY A 925 33.77 -1.26 -9.05
CA GLY A 925 32.41 -1.66 -9.41
C GLY A 925 32.39 -2.60 -10.62
N ILE A 926 32.94 -2.14 -11.75
CA ILE A 926 32.95 -2.88 -13.01
C ILE A 926 34.38 -3.03 -13.56
N ARG A 927 34.87 -4.25 -13.75
CA ARG A 927 36.22 -4.52 -14.26
C ARG A 927 36.16 -5.08 -15.67
N ILE A 928 36.99 -4.57 -16.57
CA ILE A 928 37.35 -5.25 -17.82
C ILE A 928 38.81 -5.69 -17.68
N ALA A 929 39.04 -7.00 -17.69
CA ALA A 929 40.34 -7.61 -17.55
C ALA A 929 40.69 -8.43 -18.80
N ALA A 930 41.87 -8.14 -19.36
CA ALA A 930 42.57 -8.82 -20.46
C ALA A 930 42.42 -8.23 -21.88
N SER A 931 43.46 -8.49 -22.70
CA SER A 931 43.69 -7.87 -24.01
C SER A 931 42.69 -8.32 -25.07
N ASN A 932 42.09 -9.49 -24.88
CA ASN A 932 41.07 -10.02 -25.77
C ASN A 932 39.64 -9.58 -25.38
N ALA A 933 39.49 -8.76 -24.33
CA ALA A 933 38.24 -8.09 -24.02
C ALA A 933 38.14 -6.78 -24.83
N THR A 934 37.33 -6.75 -25.88
CA THR A 934 37.24 -5.62 -26.85
C THR A 934 35.81 -5.24 -27.17
N ARG A 935 35.53 -3.97 -27.49
CA ARG A 935 34.20 -3.51 -27.97
C ARG A 935 33.02 -3.75 -27.01
N ASN A 936 33.27 -3.90 -25.71
CA ASN A 936 32.21 -3.96 -24.71
C ASN A 936 31.71 -2.54 -24.39
N ASN A 937 30.40 -2.41 -24.19
CA ASN A 937 29.71 -1.16 -23.91
C ASN A 937 29.29 -1.10 -22.45
N ILE A 938 29.76 -0.12 -21.69
CA ILE A 938 29.43 0.07 -20.27
C ILE A 938 28.77 1.43 -20.08
N THR A 939 27.46 1.49 -19.86
CA THR A 939 26.75 2.77 -19.81
C THR A 939 25.73 2.89 -18.68
N THR A 940 25.51 4.10 -18.16
CA THR A 940 24.45 4.41 -17.17
C THR A 940 24.43 3.57 -15.88
N ASN A 941 25.54 2.93 -15.49
CA ASN A 941 25.64 2.20 -14.23
C ASN A 941 25.89 3.15 -13.06
N THR A 942 25.41 2.79 -11.88
CA THR A 942 25.58 3.54 -10.62
C THR A 942 26.42 2.71 -9.66
N VAL A 943 27.53 3.26 -9.16
CA VAL A 943 28.38 2.61 -8.15
C VAL A 943 28.47 3.51 -6.92
N VAL A 944 28.14 2.98 -5.74
CA VAL A 944 28.05 3.70 -4.46
C VAL A 944 28.86 2.98 -3.39
N ASP A 945 29.61 3.73 -2.58
CA ASP A 945 30.32 3.24 -1.40
C ASP A 945 30.03 4.15 -0.21
N ASP A 946 29.73 3.55 0.94
CA ASP A 946 29.30 4.23 2.17
C ASP A 946 30.36 4.09 3.29
N ARG A 947 31.58 3.66 2.95
CA ARG A 947 32.64 3.36 3.94
C ARG A 947 33.32 4.57 4.58
N GLY A 948 32.75 5.78 4.52
CA GLY A 948 33.15 6.94 5.34
C GLY A 948 34.63 7.36 5.29
N THR A 949 35.41 6.80 4.36
CA THR A 949 36.85 7.02 4.19
C THR A 949 37.14 7.21 2.69
N PRO A 950 38.00 8.16 2.31
CA PRO A 950 38.30 8.42 0.91
C PRO A 950 39.24 7.32 0.38
N LEU A 951 38.68 6.21 -0.07
CA LEU A 951 39.39 5.24 -0.89
C LEU A 951 39.26 5.62 -2.36
N THR A 952 40.35 5.42 -3.12
CA THR A 952 40.44 5.60 -4.57
C THR A 952 39.57 4.58 -5.28
N GLN A 953 38.25 4.78 -5.28
CA GLN A 953 37.32 3.83 -5.87
C GLN A 953 37.16 4.10 -7.36
N TYR A 954 37.07 3.02 -8.13
CA TYR A 954 37.02 3.04 -9.59
C TYR A 954 35.65 2.50 -10.05
N VAL A 955 34.86 3.30 -10.76
CA VAL A 955 33.60 2.80 -11.33
C VAL A 955 33.82 1.78 -12.43
N VAL A 956 34.78 2.04 -13.32
CA VAL A 956 35.25 1.10 -14.32
C VAL A 956 36.77 1.02 -14.28
N ALA A 957 37.34 -0.17 -14.06
CA ALA A 957 38.77 -0.40 -14.30
C ALA A 957 39.00 -1.15 -15.62
N LEU A 958 39.99 -0.66 -16.36
CA LEU A 958 40.47 -1.26 -17.60
C LEU A 958 41.86 -1.84 -17.34
N ASP A 959 41.94 -3.15 -17.17
CA ASP A 959 43.19 -3.87 -16.95
C ASP A 959 43.58 -4.61 -18.24
N SER A 960 44.69 -4.20 -18.84
CA SER A 960 45.30 -4.86 -19.99
C SER A 960 44.36 -5.03 -21.20
N VAL A 961 43.40 -4.12 -21.41
CA VAL A 961 42.29 -4.27 -22.36
C VAL A 961 42.66 -4.09 -23.83
N GLY A 962 41.93 -4.77 -24.73
CA GLY A 962 42.04 -4.53 -26.16
C GLY A 962 41.29 -3.27 -26.62
N ALA A 963 41.67 -2.74 -27.79
CA ALA A 963 41.07 -1.53 -28.34
C ALA A 963 39.55 -1.66 -28.61
N GLY A 964 38.79 -0.58 -28.39
CA GLY A 964 37.40 -0.44 -28.83
C GLY A 964 36.31 -0.55 -27.75
N ASN A 965 36.65 -0.83 -26.48
CA ASN A 965 35.68 -0.75 -25.38
C ASN A 965 35.22 0.70 -25.15
N ALA A 966 33.92 0.90 -24.87
CA ALA A 966 33.32 2.21 -24.61
C ALA A 966 32.69 2.25 -23.22
N ALA A 967 32.93 3.33 -22.47
CA ALA A 967 32.28 3.58 -21.19
C ALA A 967 31.76 5.03 -21.14
N THR A 968 30.44 5.24 -21.02
CA THR A 968 29.81 6.58 -21.08
C THR A 968 28.65 6.70 -20.08
N ASN A 969 28.36 7.90 -19.57
CA ASN A 969 27.20 8.19 -18.70
C ASN A 969 27.09 7.35 -17.39
N ASN A 970 28.16 6.74 -16.88
CA ASN A 970 28.11 6.00 -15.60
C ASN A 970 28.23 6.98 -14.40
N PHE A 971 27.34 6.88 -13.42
CA PHE A 971 27.31 7.74 -12.23
C PHE A 971 28.25 7.19 -11.14
N ALA A 972 29.13 8.05 -10.65
CA ALA A 972 30.31 7.70 -9.87
C ALA A 972 30.62 8.73 -8.79
N TYR A 973 30.98 8.27 -7.59
CA TYR A 973 31.84 9.02 -6.67
C TYR A 973 33.30 8.62 -6.98
N GLY A 974 33.87 9.16 -8.07
CA GLY A 974 35.25 8.88 -8.50
C GLY A 974 35.37 7.99 -9.75
N VAL A 975 35.93 8.54 -10.84
CA VAL A 975 36.34 7.79 -12.04
C VAL A 975 37.85 7.99 -12.22
N VAL A 976 38.63 6.91 -12.35
CA VAL A 976 40.06 7.00 -12.70
C VAL A 976 40.42 5.89 -13.70
N ASN A 977 41.28 6.19 -14.67
CA ASN A 977 41.84 5.23 -15.63
C ASN A 977 43.20 4.75 -15.09
N SER A 978 43.30 3.50 -14.63
CA SER A 978 44.54 2.99 -14.01
C SER A 978 45.54 2.53 -15.08
N GLY A 979 46.29 3.48 -15.66
CA GLY A 979 47.44 3.19 -16.51
C GLY A 979 48.69 2.83 -15.69
N THR A 980 48.76 1.61 -15.16
CA THR A 980 50.02 1.08 -14.61
C THR A 980 50.05 -0.45 -14.61
N ARG A 981 50.39 -1.06 -15.75
CA ARG A 981 51.17 -2.32 -15.89
C ARG A 981 51.60 -2.44 -17.34
N GLY A 982 52.88 -2.69 -17.57
CA GLY A 982 53.53 -2.59 -18.88
C GLY A 982 52.95 -3.52 -19.95
N ALA A 983 52.10 -2.97 -20.81
CA ALA A 983 51.79 -3.54 -22.10
C ALA A 983 51.82 -2.41 -23.14
N SER A 984 52.91 -2.35 -23.89
CA SER A 984 53.02 -1.64 -25.16
C SER A 984 51.93 -2.22 -26.08
N ASN A 985 50.85 -1.46 -26.31
CA ASN A 985 50.17 -1.27 -27.60
C ASN A 985 48.70 -0.79 -27.41
N SER A 986 48.40 0.39 -27.98
CA SER A 986 47.11 0.74 -28.60
C SER A 986 45.88 1.13 -27.74
N ALA A 987 45.99 2.07 -26.81
CA ALA A 987 44.84 2.81 -26.25
C ALA A 987 44.27 3.89 -27.23
N ALA A 988 44.11 3.56 -28.52
CA ALA A 988 43.85 4.53 -29.59
C ALA A 988 42.36 4.79 -29.92
N SER A 989 41.39 4.21 -29.20
CA SER A 989 39.98 4.20 -29.67
C SER A 989 38.93 4.76 -28.70
N LEU A 990 39.30 5.41 -27.58
CA LEU A 990 38.31 6.00 -26.67
C LEU A 990 37.74 7.36 -27.15
N VAL A 991 38.31 7.96 -28.20
CA VAL A 991 37.95 9.32 -28.66
C VAL A 991 37.22 9.31 -30.03
N ALA A 992 37.06 8.14 -30.67
CA ALA A 992 36.48 8.05 -32.01
C ALA A 992 34.93 8.00 -32.05
N ALA A 993 34.25 7.87 -30.91
CA ALA A 993 32.79 7.94 -30.82
C ALA A 993 32.39 9.12 -29.93
N GLY A 994 32.00 10.24 -30.53
CA GLY A 994 31.71 11.52 -29.87
C GLY A 994 30.50 11.53 -28.93
N GLN A 995 30.54 10.81 -27.81
CA GLN A 995 29.51 10.85 -26.76
C GLN A 995 30.09 10.61 -25.35
N LEU A 996 30.91 11.52 -24.83
CA LEU A 996 31.10 11.65 -23.38
C LEU A 996 30.13 12.73 -22.86
N GLY A 997 28.89 12.33 -22.57
CA GLY A 997 27.98 13.15 -21.78
C GLY A 997 28.30 12.99 -20.30
N PHE A 998 28.68 14.06 -19.62
CA PHE A 998 28.72 14.08 -18.15
C PHE A 998 27.49 14.86 -17.69
N GLN A 999 26.47 14.17 -17.17
CA GLN A 999 25.31 14.84 -16.56
C GLN A 999 25.62 15.19 -15.11
N SER A 1000 25.47 16.47 -14.78
CA SER A 1000 25.78 17.05 -13.48
C SER A 1000 24.80 16.61 -12.39
N GLN A 1001 25.31 16.02 -11.31
CA GLN A 1001 24.80 16.30 -9.96
C GLN A 1001 25.97 16.56 -9.03
N THR A 1002 25.76 17.48 -8.10
CA THR A 1002 26.72 18.16 -7.22
C THR A 1002 27.66 17.21 -6.48
N GLY A 1003 28.97 17.43 -6.61
CA GLY A 1003 30.02 16.77 -5.82
C GLY A 1003 30.85 15.75 -6.61
N PHE A 1004 31.79 16.23 -7.44
CA PHE A 1004 32.76 15.38 -8.12
C PHE A 1004 34.18 15.71 -7.64
N VAL A 1005 34.90 14.71 -7.14
CA VAL A 1005 36.34 14.74 -6.89
C VAL A 1005 36.93 13.54 -7.63
N GLY A 1006 37.67 13.77 -8.72
CA GLY A 1006 38.33 12.72 -9.49
C GLY A 1006 39.65 13.24 -10.06
N THR A 1007 40.69 12.40 -10.00
CA THR A 1007 42.05 12.71 -10.47
C THR A 1007 42.31 11.97 -11.78
N LEU A 1008 42.58 12.68 -12.88
CA LEU A 1008 43.08 12.08 -14.11
C LEU A 1008 44.61 11.91 -13.99
N SER A 1009 45.10 10.67 -13.90
CA SER A 1009 46.53 10.36 -13.95
C SER A 1009 46.88 9.71 -15.30
N HIS A 1010 47.79 10.30 -16.07
CA HIS A 1010 48.36 9.71 -17.28
C HIS A 1010 49.89 9.72 -17.19
N SER A 1011 50.51 8.57 -17.47
CA SER A 1011 51.95 8.42 -17.66
C SER A 1011 52.18 7.91 -19.09
N ALA A 1012 52.39 8.81 -20.05
CA ALA A 1012 52.86 8.45 -21.39
C ALA A 1012 53.54 9.64 -22.09
N THR A 1013 54.73 9.38 -22.65
CA THR A 1013 55.69 10.32 -23.26
C THR A 1013 55.46 10.63 -24.75
N ALA A 1014 54.23 10.53 -25.28
CA ALA A 1014 53.98 10.72 -26.73
C ALA A 1014 52.96 11.84 -27.04
N ASN A 1015 53.36 12.77 -27.93
CA ASN A 1015 52.55 13.89 -28.44
C ASN A 1015 51.23 13.42 -29.08
N ARG A 1016 50.07 13.95 -28.64
CA ARG A 1016 48.76 13.69 -29.26
C ARG A 1016 47.81 14.89 -29.16
N THR A 1017 46.94 15.03 -30.16
CA THR A 1017 45.93 16.09 -30.31
C THR A 1017 44.60 15.69 -29.64
N TRP A 1018 44.01 16.58 -28.84
CA TRP A 1018 42.67 16.41 -28.23
C TRP A 1018 41.64 17.29 -28.93
N THR A 1019 40.44 16.76 -29.21
CA THR A 1019 39.28 17.52 -29.72
C THR A 1019 38.11 17.33 -28.74
N LEU A 1020 37.57 18.41 -28.17
CA LEU A 1020 36.43 18.36 -27.24
C LEU A 1020 35.15 18.88 -27.95
N PRO A 1021 33.96 18.28 -27.73
CA PRO A 1021 32.73 18.73 -28.37
C PRO A 1021 32.19 20.04 -27.78
N ASN A 1022 31.62 20.89 -28.64
CA ASN A 1022 30.96 22.17 -28.31
C ASN A 1022 29.87 21.99 -27.23
N ALA A 1023 30.07 22.52 -26.02
CA ALA A 1023 29.06 22.56 -24.96
C ALA A 1023 28.46 23.97 -24.87
N THR A 1024 27.14 24.10 -25.03
CA THR A 1024 26.42 25.37 -25.16
C THR A 1024 25.88 25.97 -23.85
N THR A 1025 26.32 25.48 -22.68
CA THR A 1025 25.87 26.02 -21.37
C THR A 1025 27.01 26.07 -20.34
N PRO A 1026 27.19 27.16 -19.57
CA PRO A 1026 28.26 27.27 -18.57
C PRO A 1026 27.96 26.43 -17.31
N LEU A 1027 28.91 25.60 -16.88
CA LEU A 1027 28.89 24.88 -15.60
C LEU A 1027 29.59 25.73 -14.53
N ALA A 1028 28.87 26.12 -13.48
CA ALA A 1028 29.45 26.81 -12.32
C ALA A 1028 30.02 25.80 -11.31
N GLY A 1029 31.30 25.95 -10.93
CA GLY A 1029 31.79 25.51 -9.61
C GLY A 1029 32.49 24.15 -9.46
N THR A 1030 33.23 23.61 -10.44
CA THR A 1030 34.06 22.40 -10.22
C THR A 1030 35.51 22.56 -10.68
N SER A 1031 36.48 22.40 -9.77
CA SER A 1031 37.93 22.40 -10.05
C SER A 1031 38.39 21.03 -10.58
N ILE A 1032 39.07 21.00 -11.74
CA ILE A 1032 39.66 19.81 -12.35
C ILE A 1032 41.18 19.82 -12.11
N ALA A 1033 41.69 19.01 -11.18
CA ALA A 1033 43.13 18.85 -10.98
C ALA A 1033 43.70 17.85 -12.01
N ASN A 1034 44.47 18.33 -12.98
CA ASN A 1034 45.22 17.50 -13.94
C ASN A 1034 46.73 17.64 -13.70
N THR A 1035 47.46 16.52 -13.67
CA THR A 1035 48.93 16.51 -13.72
C THR A 1035 49.35 16.06 -15.12
N PHE A 1036 49.92 16.96 -15.93
CA PHE A 1036 50.43 16.63 -17.26
C PHE A 1036 51.95 16.48 -17.24
N SER A 1037 52.50 15.42 -17.82
CA SER A 1037 53.93 15.30 -18.14
C SER A 1037 54.11 15.16 -19.66
N GLY A 1038 54.46 16.28 -20.33
CA GLY A 1038 54.70 16.34 -21.78
C GLY A 1038 54.18 17.63 -22.43
N GLN A 1039 54.71 18.00 -23.60
CA GLN A 1039 54.30 19.16 -24.38
C GLN A 1039 52.91 18.92 -25.01
N GLN A 1040 51.93 19.78 -24.74
CA GLN A 1040 50.55 19.64 -25.22
C GLN A 1040 50.15 20.83 -26.11
N THR A 1041 49.34 20.58 -27.14
CA THR A 1041 48.75 21.61 -28.01
C THR A 1041 47.23 21.55 -27.88
N PHE A 1042 46.62 22.59 -27.30
CA PHE A 1042 45.18 22.73 -27.15
C PHE A 1042 44.63 23.58 -28.29
N THR A 1043 43.69 23.06 -29.09
CA THR A 1043 43.17 23.75 -30.28
C THR A 1043 41.85 24.50 -30.05
N SER A 1044 41.33 24.53 -28.81
CA SER A 1044 40.15 25.32 -28.44
C SER A 1044 40.18 25.70 -26.97
N GLY A 1045 39.83 26.96 -26.66
CA GLY A 1045 39.94 27.56 -25.34
C GLY A 1045 39.13 26.83 -24.25
N ILE A 1046 39.82 26.11 -23.38
CA ILE A 1046 39.27 25.53 -22.14
C ILE A 1046 40.24 25.83 -21.00
N TYR A 1047 39.68 26.41 -19.93
CA TYR A 1047 40.32 26.73 -18.65
C TYR A 1047 40.58 25.45 -17.84
N ALA A 1048 41.82 25.15 -17.46
CA ALA A 1048 42.17 24.08 -16.53
C ALA A 1048 42.75 24.68 -15.24
N ILE A 1049 42.17 24.36 -14.08
CA ILE A 1049 42.63 24.81 -12.74
C ILE A 1049 43.48 23.68 -12.13
N LEU A 1050 44.81 23.76 -12.22
CA LEU A 1050 45.69 22.82 -11.51
C LEU A 1050 45.68 23.11 -10.00
N ASN A 1051 45.26 22.13 -9.20
CA ASN A 1051 45.39 22.17 -7.73
C ASN A 1051 46.61 21.33 -7.32
N GLN A 1052 47.72 21.97 -6.93
CA GLN A 1052 48.99 21.31 -6.58
C GLN A 1052 49.06 21.10 -5.06
N ALA A 1053 48.56 19.95 -4.57
CA ALA A 1053 48.67 19.54 -3.17
C ALA A 1053 49.49 18.26 -3.06
N ALA A 1054 50.81 18.39 -3.13
CA ALA A 1054 51.82 17.54 -2.50
C ALA A 1054 53.19 18.02 -2.98
N THR A 1055 54.15 18.14 -2.07
CA THR A 1055 55.57 18.39 -2.38
C THR A 1055 56.30 17.06 -2.60
N PRO A 1056 56.68 16.68 -3.83
CA PRO A 1056 57.83 15.83 -4.03
C PRO A 1056 59.04 16.69 -4.35
N SER A 1057 60.09 16.55 -3.54
CA SER A 1057 61.43 17.03 -3.85
C SER A 1057 61.87 16.54 -5.22
N ILE A 1058 61.96 17.44 -6.21
CA ILE A 1058 62.61 17.14 -7.48
C ILE A 1058 64.11 17.31 -7.26
N ARG A 1059 64.80 16.20 -6.99
CA ARG A 1059 66.24 16.10 -7.24
C ARG A 1059 66.44 16.29 -8.74
N GLN A 1060 66.95 17.44 -9.16
CA GLN A 1060 67.56 17.56 -10.46
C GLN A 1060 68.83 16.72 -10.44
N ASN A 1061 68.81 15.59 -11.16
CA ASN A 1061 70.02 14.86 -11.47
C ASN A 1061 70.32 15.10 -12.94
N GLU A 1062 71.36 15.92 -13.17
CA GLU A 1062 72.31 15.88 -14.30
C GLU A 1062 71.72 16.03 -15.72
N THR A 1063 72.36 16.57 -16.75
CA THR A 1063 73.64 17.19 -17.10
C THR A 1063 73.39 17.63 -18.55
N GLY A 1064 73.75 18.85 -18.96
CA GLY A 1064 73.61 19.21 -20.37
C GLY A 1064 73.51 20.69 -20.66
N THR A 1065 74.61 21.23 -21.17
CA THR A 1065 74.75 22.53 -21.82
C THR A 1065 73.81 22.68 -23.02
N GLY A 1066 73.04 23.78 -23.08
CA GLY A 1066 72.54 24.32 -24.35
C GLY A 1066 71.14 24.97 -24.34
N GLY A 1067 71.10 26.29 -24.53
CA GLY A 1067 70.09 26.99 -25.34
C GLY A 1067 68.67 27.16 -24.78
N VAL A 1068 68.37 28.36 -24.29
CA VAL A 1068 66.98 28.85 -24.13
C VAL A 1068 66.42 29.16 -25.51
N ALA A 1069 65.46 28.38 -26.00
CA ALA A 1069 64.71 28.67 -27.22
C ALA A 1069 63.38 29.34 -26.90
N ASP A 1070 63.31 30.60 -27.31
CA ASP A 1070 62.15 31.48 -27.43
C ASP A 1070 61.09 30.86 -28.37
N TRP A 1071 59.82 30.83 -27.97
CA TRP A 1071 58.70 30.43 -28.84
C TRP A 1071 57.63 31.52 -28.81
N GLY A 1072 57.69 32.41 -29.81
CA GLY A 1072 56.68 33.43 -30.07
C GLY A 1072 55.35 32.84 -30.55
N MET A 1073 54.24 33.50 -30.17
CA MET A 1073 52.93 33.26 -30.76
C MET A 1073 52.61 34.36 -31.77
N ALA A 1074 52.54 33.97 -33.04
CA ALA A 1074 52.04 34.77 -34.15
C ALA A 1074 50.65 34.28 -34.56
N GLY A 1075 49.73 35.23 -34.79
CA GLY A 1075 48.56 35.06 -35.66
C GLY A 1075 47.28 34.49 -35.04
N ALA A 1076 46.37 35.37 -34.64
CA ALA A 1076 44.93 35.13 -34.73
C ALA A 1076 44.19 36.47 -34.90
N THR A 1077 43.58 36.60 -36.07
CA THR A 1077 42.88 37.78 -36.60
C THR A 1077 41.49 37.94 -35.98
N ASP A 1078 41.06 39.21 -35.93
CA ASP A 1078 39.76 39.80 -35.59
C ASP A 1078 38.49 38.93 -35.59
N GLY A 1079 37.65 39.18 -34.58
CA GLY A 1079 36.19 39.01 -34.66
C GLY A 1079 35.57 38.01 -33.69
N TYR A 1080 35.16 38.45 -32.50
CA TYR A 1080 33.94 37.95 -31.83
C TYR A 1080 33.41 38.99 -30.81
N THR A 1081 32.16 39.34 -31.02
CA THR A 1081 31.29 40.28 -30.28
C THR A 1081 31.10 39.92 -28.81
N GLU A 1082 31.04 40.94 -27.95
CA GLU A 1082 30.84 40.85 -26.50
C GLU A 1082 29.47 40.26 -26.12
N GLY A 1083 29.48 39.30 -25.19
CA GLY A 1083 28.26 38.76 -24.60
C GLY A 1083 28.53 37.58 -23.67
N SER A 1084 29.16 37.81 -22.51
CA SER A 1084 29.17 36.81 -21.43
C SER A 1084 29.16 37.46 -20.05
N ALA A 1085 28.07 37.16 -19.33
CA ALA A 1085 27.80 37.56 -17.96
C ALA A 1085 28.80 36.97 -16.95
N ALA A 1086 28.88 37.65 -15.81
CA ALA A 1086 29.76 37.44 -14.67
C ALA A 1086 29.75 36.01 -14.07
N GLY A 1087 30.91 35.55 -13.60
CA GLY A 1087 31.02 34.43 -12.65
C GLY A 1087 32.38 33.74 -12.62
N ASP A 1088 33.12 33.93 -11.53
CA ASP A 1088 34.17 33.09 -10.95
C ASP A 1088 35.56 32.93 -11.63
N SER A 1089 36.51 33.78 -11.19
CA SER A 1089 37.96 33.61 -11.41
C SER A 1089 38.62 32.88 -10.23
N VAL A 1090 39.24 31.73 -10.50
CA VAL A 1090 39.98 30.91 -9.53
C VAL A 1090 41.47 31.29 -9.51
N LEU A 1091 42.03 31.52 -8.30
CA LEU A 1091 43.45 31.75 -8.02
C LEU A 1091 44.27 30.46 -8.22
N VAL A 1092 45.42 30.55 -8.91
CA VAL A 1092 46.52 29.58 -8.78
C VAL A 1092 47.83 30.35 -8.66
N ALA A 1093 48.57 30.12 -7.56
CA ALA A 1093 49.90 30.69 -7.33
C ALA A 1093 50.99 29.73 -7.81
N GLN A 1094 52.03 30.24 -8.47
CA GLN A 1094 53.33 29.55 -8.57
C GLN A 1094 54.46 30.54 -8.25
N ASN A 1095 55.36 30.12 -7.36
CA ASN A 1095 56.69 30.70 -7.10
C ASN A 1095 56.76 32.17 -6.69
N GLY A 1096 56.03 32.55 -5.63
CA GLY A 1096 56.45 33.65 -4.74
C GLY A 1096 56.55 35.05 -5.34
N ASN A 1097 56.02 35.29 -6.55
CA ASN A 1097 55.96 36.62 -7.16
C ASN A 1097 54.55 36.85 -7.73
N TRP A 1098 53.83 37.83 -7.17
CA TRP A 1098 52.44 38.10 -7.49
C TRP A 1098 52.32 38.97 -8.74
N VAL A 1099 52.10 38.36 -9.90
CA VAL A 1099 51.69 39.09 -11.10
C VAL A 1099 50.16 39.15 -11.14
N VAL A 1100 49.60 40.31 -10.82
CA VAL A 1100 48.17 40.60 -10.95
C VAL A 1100 47.90 41.01 -12.40
N SER A 1101 47.17 40.19 -13.16
CA SER A 1101 46.48 40.64 -14.37
C SER A 1101 44.99 40.41 -14.19
N ALA A 1102 44.28 41.46 -13.77
CA ALA A 1102 42.83 41.45 -13.68
C ALA A 1102 42.24 42.09 -14.94
N ARG A 1103 41.54 41.29 -15.75
CA ARG A 1103 40.42 41.77 -16.56
C ARG A 1103 39.15 41.23 -15.93
N SER A 1104 38.53 42.02 -15.08
CA SER A 1104 37.12 41.86 -14.75
C SER A 1104 36.53 43.25 -14.58
N ALA A 1105 35.64 43.63 -15.50
CA ALA A 1105 34.79 44.79 -15.33
C ALA A 1105 33.93 44.54 -14.08
N THR A 1106 33.84 45.53 -13.19
CA THR A 1106 32.95 45.57 -12.02
C THR A 1106 33.27 44.74 -10.77
N LYS A 1107 34.52 44.71 -10.27
CA LYS A 1107 34.83 44.84 -8.80
C LYS A 1107 36.34 44.83 -8.53
N GLY A 1108 36.77 45.65 -7.56
CA GLY A 1108 38.14 46.07 -7.31
C GLY A 1108 39.15 45.00 -6.86
N VAL A 1109 40.42 45.38 -6.94
CA VAL A 1109 41.58 44.62 -6.45
C VAL A 1109 41.56 44.61 -4.91
N LEU A 1110 41.27 43.46 -4.31
CA LEU A 1110 41.29 43.24 -2.86
C LEU A 1110 42.72 42.90 -2.42
N PHE A 1111 43.42 43.82 -1.76
CA PHE A 1111 44.68 43.49 -1.07
C PHE A 1111 44.35 42.80 0.26
N ALA A 1112 44.42 41.47 0.29
CA ALA A 1112 44.23 40.70 1.52
C ALA A 1112 45.38 40.94 2.50
N THR A 1113 45.06 41.34 3.73
CA THR A 1113 46.01 41.63 4.80
C THR A 1113 46.59 40.35 5.39
N GLY A 1114 47.90 40.15 5.25
CA GLY A 1114 48.68 39.15 5.98
C GLY A 1114 50.11 39.65 6.23
N SER A 1115 50.32 40.27 7.40
CA SER A 1115 51.57 40.81 7.98
C SER A 1115 52.16 42.12 7.40
N PRO A 1116 52.42 43.16 8.24
CA PRO A 1116 52.64 44.54 7.81
C PRO A 1116 54.13 44.92 7.67
N SER A 1117 54.80 44.42 6.63
CA SER A 1117 56.12 44.97 6.27
C SER A 1117 56.37 44.87 4.76
N SER A 1118 56.02 45.96 4.08
CA SER A 1118 56.25 46.27 2.65
C SER A 1118 55.26 45.68 1.64
N ILE A 1119 54.03 46.21 1.62
CA ILE A 1119 53.17 46.16 0.44
C ILE A 1119 53.73 47.17 -0.58
N LYS A 1120 54.47 46.68 -1.58
CA LYS A 1120 54.81 47.48 -2.76
C LYS A 1120 53.88 47.05 -3.90
N MET A 1121 53.03 47.94 -4.39
CA MET A 1121 52.51 47.81 -5.75
C MET A 1121 53.74 47.82 -6.67
N GLN A 1122 54.09 46.70 -7.28
CA GLN A 1122 55.24 46.64 -8.19
C GLN A 1122 54.94 47.53 -9.40
N LEU A 1123 55.70 48.63 -9.52
CA LEU A 1123 55.73 49.47 -10.71
C LEU A 1123 56.52 48.72 -11.79
N SER A 1124 56.19 48.93 -13.07
CA SER A 1124 56.97 48.38 -14.19
C SER A 1124 58.47 48.75 -14.07
N ASN A 1125 59.38 48.10 -14.81
CA ASN A 1125 60.82 48.43 -14.79
C ASN A 1125 61.16 49.91 -15.10
N ALA A 1126 60.17 50.72 -15.51
CA ALA A 1126 60.24 52.17 -15.69
C ALA A 1126 59.70 52.99 -14.51
N GLY A 1127 59.34 52.38 -13.37
CA GLY A 1127 58.92 53.08 -12.15
C GLY A 1127 57.55 53.77 -12.21
N SER A 1128 56.65 53.40 -13.13
CA SER A 1128 55.28 53.97 -13.23
C SER A 1128 54.19 52.97 -12.82
N LEU A 1129 53.18 53.45 -12.08
CA LEU A 1129 51.94 52.71 -11.81
C LEU A 1129 51.04 52.88 -13.03
N ARG A 1130 50.90 51.84 -13.85
CA ARG A 1130 50.14 51.90 -15.11
C ARG A 1130 48.79 51.20 -14.94
N ILE A 1131 47.71 51.93 -15.19
CA ILE A 1131 46.37 51.37 -15.40
C ILE A 1131 46.07 51.54 -16.90
N GLY A 1132 46.43 50.54 -17.70
CA GLY A 1132 46.27 50.52 -19.17
C GLY A 1132 47.60 50.52 -19.97
N SER A 1133 47.51 50.16 -21.25
CA SER A 1133 48.62 50.10 -22.21
C SER A 1133 48.84 51.45 -22.90
N GLY A 1134 50.02 52.06 -22.77
CA GLY A 1134 50.57 53.13 -23.64
C GLY A 1134 49.79 54.45 -23.81
N SER A 1135 48.48 54.48 -23.58
CA SER A 1135 47.56 55.61 -23.67
C SER A 1135 46.29 55.21 -22.89
N PRO A 1136 46.08 55.69 -21.65
CA PRO A 1136 44.92 55.30 -20.84
C PRO A 1136 43.62 55.84 -21.46
N ALA A 1137 42.65 54.96 -21.72
CA ALA A 1137 41.38 55.30 -22.37
C ALA A 1137 40.41 56.09 -21.46
N THR A 1138 40.64 56.13 -20.15
CA THR A 1138 39.80 56.81 -19.17
C THR A 1138 40.64 57.44 -18.05
N LYS A 1139 40.14 58.53 -17.46
CA LYS A 1139 40.79 59.24 -16.34
C LYS A 1139 40.92 58.33 -15.12
N LEU A 1140 41.99 58.49 -14.35
CA LEU A 1140 42.08 57.92 -13.01
C LEU A 1140 41.19 58.74 -12.08
N ASP A 1141 40.03 58.17 -11.71
CA ASP A 1141 39.16 58.75 -10.71
C ASP A 1141 39.54 58.19 -9.33
N VAL A 1142 39.80 59.08 -8.37
CA VAL A 1142 40.20 58.71 -7.01
C VAL A 1142 39.10 59.19 -6.06
N ASP A 1143 38.34 58.26 -5.49
CA ASP A 1143 37.40 58.57 -4.43
C ASP A 1143 38.17 58.74 -3.10
N GLY A 1144 38.63 59.98 -2.85
CA GLY A 1144 39.46 60.35 -1.70
C GLY A 1144 40.56 61.36 -2.05
N ALA A 1145 41.38 61.71 -1.06
CA ALA A 1145 42.46 62.69 -1.24
C ALA A 1145 43.71 62.08 -1.89
N ILE A 1146 44.22 62.71 -2.94
CA ILE A 1146 45.58 62.48 -3.45
C ILE A 1146 46.55 63.27 -2.55
N ARG A 1147 47.47 62.57 -1.88
CA ARG A 1147 48.50 63.20 -1.03
C ARG A 1147 49.87 63.06 -1.68
N SER A 1148 50.58 64.18 -1.86
CA SER A 1148 52.03 64.17 -2.12
C SER A 1148 52.79 64.23 -0.81
N THR A 1149 53.91 63.51 -0.70
CA THR A 1149 54.84 63.65 0.42
C THR A 1149 55.34 65.10 0.52
N MET A 1150 55.33 65.68 1.72
CA MET A 1150 55.93 66.99 2.00
C MET A 1150 57.43 66.78 2.30
N THR A 1151 58.27 67.19 1.37
CA THR A 1151 59.73 67.04 1.48
C THR A 1151 60.31 68.19 2.29
N ALA A 1152 60.86 67.89 3.47
CA ALA A 1152 61.61 68.88 4.23
C ALA A 1152 62.94 69.17 3.53
N VAL A 1153 63.21 70.45 3.24
CA VAL A 1153 64.49 70.92 2.70
C VAL A 1153 65.24 71.62 3.82
N THR A 1154 66.41 71.11 4.17
CA THR A 1154 67.30 71.75 5.14
C THR A 1154 67.79 73.07 4.56
N PHE A 1155 67.80 74.13 5.36
CA PHE A 1155 68.29 75.43 4.94
C PHE A 1155 69.74 75.36 4.43
N SER A 1156 69.98 76.00 3.29
CA SER A 1156 71.31 76.42 2.83
C SER A 1156 71.17 77.77 2.13
N ALA A 1157 72.28 78.48 1.89
CA ALA A 1157 72.26 79.70 1.09
C ALA A 1157 71.92 79.44 -0.39
N THR A 1158 72.00 78.18 -0.84
CA THR A 1158 71.76 77.74 -2.23
C THR A 1158 70.91 76.46 -2.27
N PRO A 1159 69.65 76.48 -1.81
CA PRO A 1159 68.84 75.27 -1.67
C PRO A 1159 68.47 74.69 -3.05
N ALA A 1160 68.40 73.37 -3.08
CA ALA A 1160 67.97 72.60 -4.25
C ALA A 1160 66.67 71.85 -3.93
N PHE A 1161 65.61 72.20 -4.64
CA PHE A 1161 64.30 71.55 -4.56
C PHE A 1161 64.24 70.47 -5.65
N ASN A 1162 64.46 69.22 -5.27
CA ASN A 1162 64.44 68.10 -6.21
C ASN A 1162 63.00 67.62 -6.44
N ALA A 1163 62.40 68.01 -7.56
CA ALA A 1163 61.02 67.72 -7.93
C ALA A 1163 60.72 66.20 -7.93
N SER A 1164 61.72 65.35 -8.24
CA SER A 1164 61.55 63.89 -8.22
C SER A 1164 61.30 63.30 -6.82
N LEU A 1165 61.54 64.05 -5.74
CA LEU A 1165 61.34 63.59 -4.35
C LEU A 1165 59.93 63.90 -3.82
N GLY A 1166 59.18 64.81 -4.47
CA GLY A 1166 57.81 65.15 -4.09
C GLY A 1166 57.34 66.48 -4.67
N ASN A 1167 56.03 66.72 -4.62
CA ASN A 1167 55.40 67.91 -5.20
C ASN A 1167 55.17 69.03 -4.18
N SER A 1168 55.64 68.87 -2.95
CA SER A 1168 55.51 69.87 -1.90
C SER A 1168 56.77 69.90 -1.06
N PHE A 1169 57.36 71.08 -0.88
CA PHE A 1169 58.60 71.27 -0.15
C PHE A 1169 58.39 72.25 1.00
N LYS A 1170 58.96 71.96 2.15
CA LYS A 1170 58.97 72.88 3.31
C LYS A 1170 60.40 73.18 3.73
N MET A 1171 60.72 74.47 3.89
CA MET A 1171 62.01 74.92 4.40
C MET A 1171 61.81 76.04 5.42
N THR A 1172 62.52 75.98 6.55
CA THR A 1172 62.63 77.10 7.48
C THR A 1172 63.88 77.90 7.16
N LEU A 1173 63.73 79.19 6.88
CA LEU A 1173 64.80 80.11 6.54
C LEU A 1173 65.55 80.54 7.80
N THR A 1174 66.78 80.07 7.99
CA THR A 1174 67.66 80.50 9.10
C THR A 1174 68.68 81.55 8.68
N ASN A 1175 68.80 81.84 7.37
CA ASN A 1175 69.52 82.98 6.81
C ASN A 1175 68.95 83.38 5.43
N ASN A 1176 69.50 84.39 4.77
CA ASN A 1176 69.11 84.76 3.40
C ASN A 1176 69.54 83.67 2.40
N VAL A 1177 68.64 83.31 1.49
CA VAL A 1177 68.95 82.45 0.33
C VAL A 1177 69.46 83.32 -0.80
N THR A 1178 70.71 83.12 -1.22
CA THR A 1178 71.39 83.94 -2.24
C THR A 1178 71.16 83.46 -3.67
N SER A 1179 70.84 82.17 -3.86
CA SER A 1179 70.37 81.58 -5.12
C SER A 1179 69.57 80.31 -4.81
N SER A 1180 68.77 79.79 -5.75
CA SER A 1180 68.06 78.52 -5.55
C SER A 1180 67.85 77.79 -6.85
N THR A 1181 67.60 76.48 -6.77
CA THR A 1181 67.38 75.63 -7.95
C THR A 1181 66.20 74.68 -7.73
N ILE A 1182 65.45 74.41 -8.80
CA ILE A 1182 64.47 73.33 -8.85
C ILE A 1182 64.95 72.32 -9.90
N SER A 1183 65.21 71.08 -9.50
CA SER A 1183 65.86 70.06 -10.34
C SER A 1183 64.97 68.83 -10.59
N ASN A 1184 65.28 68.10 -11.67
CA ASN A 1184 64.57 66.89 -12.13
C ASN A 1184 63.05 67.03 -12.38
N PRO A 1185 62.57 68.12 -13.02
CA PRO A 1185 61.15 68.30 -13.27
C PRO A 1185 60.61 67.35 -14.36
N GLN A 1186 59.33 67.05 -14.30
CA GLN A 1186 58.57 66.43 -15.39
C GLN A 1186 57.59 67.43 -16.02
N THR A 1187 57.42 67.40 -17.35
CA THR A 1187 56.46 68.28 -18.04
C THR A 1187 55.06 68.10 -17.48
N GLY A 1188 54.42 69.21 -17.07
CA GLY A 1188 53.11 69.23 -16.43
C GLY A 1188 53.12 69.05 -14.91
N GLU A 1189 54.29 68.86 -14.30
CA GLU A 1189 54.42 68.72 -12.84
C GLU A 1189 54.09 70.04 -12.13
N VAL A 1190 53.33 69.97 -11.04
CA VAL A 1190 52.99 71.10 -10.17
C VAL A 1190 53.67 70.91 -8.83
N ILE A 1191 54.46 71.90 -8.41
CA ILE A 1191 55.11 71.90 -7.09
C ILE A 1191 54.60 73.05 -6.23
N THR A 1192 54.64 72.86 -4.91
CA THR A 1192 54.42 73.93 -3.93
C THR A 1192 55.63 74.07 -3.02
N LEU A 1193 56.15 75.29 -2.90
CA LEU A 1193 57.23 75.65 -1.98
C LEU A 1193 56.62 76.39 -0.79
N LEU A 1194 56.77 75.84 0.41
CA LEU A 1194 56.37 76.45 1.68
C LEU A 1194 57.61 76.91 2.43
N LEU A 1195 57.86 78.22 2.41
CA LEU A 1195 59.04 78.85 2.98
C LEU A 1195 58.66 79.56 4.27
N CYS A 1196 59.17 79.11 5.40
CA CYS A 1196 58.84 79.66 6.72
C CYS A 1196 59.99 80.51 7.25
N GLN A 1197 59.69 81.68 7.78
CA GLN A 1197 60.64 82.47 8.56
C GLN A 1197 61.03 81.70 9.83
N ASP A 1198 62.28 81.85 10.27
CA ASP A 1198 62.70 81.39 11.60
C ASP A 1198 62.13 82.28 12.72
N GLY A 1199 62.54 82.01 13.96
CA GLY A 1199 62.17 82.81 15.13
C GLY A 1199 62.69 84.27 15.10
N THR A 1200 63.50 84.65 14.11
CA THR A 1200 64.04 86.01 13.93
C THR A 1200 63.28 86.79 12.85
N GLY A 1201 62.85 86.12 11.78
CA GLY A 1201 62.18 86.77 10.65
C GLY A 1201 63.13 87.51 9.71
N SER A 1202 62.54 88.21 8.74
CA SER A 1202 63.21 89.07 7.75
C SER A 1202 64.21 88.39 6.82
N ARG A 1203 64.11 87.08 6.60
CA ARG A 1203 64.95 86.35 5.62
C ARG A 1203 64.43 86.54 4.21
N THR A 1204 65.33 86.73 3.26
CA THR A 1204 65.02 86.92 1.84
C THR A 1204 65.30 85.67 1.01
N MET A 1205 64.67 85.59 -0.17
CA MET A 1205 64.82 84.50 -1.13
C MET A 1205 65.19 85.03 -2.51
N THR A 1206 66.29 84.55 -3.07
CA THR A 1206 66.59 84.69 -4.50
C THR A 1206 66.00 83.50 -5.26
N TRP A 1207 65.05 83.77 -6.14
CA TRP A 1207 64.33 82.76 -6.93
C TRP A 1207 65.14 82.23 -8.12
N PRO A 1208 64.88 81.00 -8.60
CA PRO A 1208 65.51 80.47 -9.80
C PRO A 1208 65.13 81.28 -11.05
N THR A 1209 66.05 81.44 -12.00
CA THR A 1209 65.80 82.22 -13.24
C THR A 1209 64.78 81.58 -14.20
N ASN A 1210 64.64 80.25 -14.10
CA ASN A 1210 63.64 79.48 -14.83
C ASN A 1210 62.28 79.45 -14.13
N LEU A 1211 62.11 80.09 -12.96
CA LEU A 1211 60.83 80.28 -12.28
C LEU A 1211 60.24 81.64 -12.64
N LYS A 1212 59.21 81.64 -13.48
CA LYS A 1212 58.46 82.81 -13.94
C LYS A 1212 57.41 83.17 -12.91
N LEU A 1213 57.76 84.14 -12.07
CA LEU A 1213 56.87 84.69 -11.04
C LEU A 1213 55.83 85.62 -11.64
N SER A 1214 54.61 85.54 -11.12
CA SER A 1214 53.54 86.50 -11.44
C SER A 1214 53.96 87.92 -11.05
N GLY A 1215 53.77 88.88 -11.96
CA GLY A 1215 54.24 90.27 -11.76
C GLY A 1215 55.76 90.46 -11.77
N GLY A 1216 56.54 89.42 -12.13
CA GLY A 1216 58.00 89.48 -12.32
C GLY A 1216 58.85 89.43 -11.05
N SER A 1217 58.24 89.49 -9.86
CA SER A 1217 58.95 89.35 -8.58
C SER A 1217 58.05 88.81 -7.46
N TYR A 1218 58.67 88.28 -6.41
CA TYR A 1218 57.98 87.89 -5.19
C TYR A 1218 58.87 88.12 -3.95
N THR A 1219 58.41 88.99 -3.06
CA THR A 1219 59.05 89.28 -1.77
C THR A 1219 58.38 88.46 -0.68
N LEU A 1220 59.17 87.73 0.11
CA LEU A 1220 58.68 86.95 1.24
C LEU A 1220 58.24 87.84 2.41
N THR A 1221 57.31 87.33 3.20
CA THR A 1221 56.89 87.89 4.48
C THR A 1221 58.08 87.93 5.44
N THR A 1222 58.27 89.06 6.12
CA THR A 1222 59.40 89.28 7.04
C THR A 1222 59.06 88.97 8.50
N THR A 1223 57.81 88.66 8.81
CA THR A 1223 57.33 88.38 10.17
C THR A 1223 57.84 87.04 10.69
N ILE A 1224 58.27 86.99 11.95
CA ILE A 1224 58.83 85.79 12.60
C ILE A 1224 57.85 84.62 12.52
N ASN A 1225 58.37 83.40 12.34
CA ASN A 1225 57.59 82.14 12.31
C ASN A 1225 56.44 82.08 11.27
N LYS A 1226 56.30 83.08 10.40
CA LYS A 1226 55.29 83.11 9.33
C LYS A 1226 55.80 82.43 8.08
N CYS A 1227 54.88 81.78 7.36
CA CYS A 1227 55.24 81.09 6.12
C CYS A 1227 54.64 81.77 4.89
N ASP A 1228 55.32 81.57 3.78
CA ASP A 1228 54.89 81.96 2.44
C ASP A 1228 54.78 80.69 1.59
N SER A 1229 53.76 80.62 0.74
CA SER A 1229 53.60 79.52 -0.21
C SER A 1229 53.62 80.03 -1.65
N LEU A 1230 54.33 79.30 -2.51
CA LEU A 1230 54.36 79.54 -3.95
C LEU A 1230 54.11 78.21 -4.67
N THR A 1231 53.12 78.18 -5.57
CA THR A 1231 52.83 77.01 -6.40
C THR A 1231 53.14 77.32 -7.86
N ALA A 1232 53.86 76.41 -8.53
CA ALA A 1232 54.27 76.58 -9.93
C ALA A 1232 54.11 75.28 -10.73
N VAL A 1233 53.84 75.41 -12.04
CA VAL A 1233 53.72 74.31 -13.01
C VAL A 1233 54.89 74.35 -14.01
N TYR A 1234 55.44 73.18 -14.35
CA TYR A 1234 56.54 73.08 -15.32
C TYR A 1234 56.03 72.83 -16.74
N ASP A 1235 56.46 73.60 -17.73
CA ASP A 1235 56.06 73.44 -19.14
C ASP A 1235 56.99 72.54 -19.97
N GLY A 1236 58.07 72.03 -19.36
CA GLY A 1236 59.15 71.33 -20.06
C GLY A 1236 60.43 72.16 -20.21
N SER A 1237 60.41 73.45 -19.85
CA SER A 1237 61.59 74.33 -19.85
C SER A 1237 61.60 75.34 -18.69
N ASN A 1238 60.47 75.97 -18.38
CA ASN A 1238 60.29 76.95 -17.31
C ASN A 1238 59.20 76.50 -16.32
N TRP A 1239 59.33 76.97 -15.09
CA TRP A 1239 58.28 76.91 -14.07
C TRP A 1239 57.45 78.18 -14.13
N TYR A 1240 56.12 78.07 -14.23
CA TYR A 1240 55.21 79.21 -14.19
C TYR A 1240 54.45 79.18 -12.88
N GLU A 1241 54.51 80.28 -12.15
CA GLU A 1241 53.67 80.43 -10.97
C GLU A 1241 52.18 80.40 -11.34
N THR A 1242 51.42 79.64 -10.55
CA THR A 1242 49.97 79.50 -10.68
C THR A 1242 49.24 80.05 -9.47
N SER A 1243 49.87 80.09 -8.30
CA SER A 1243 49.33 80.75 -7.10
C SER A 1243 50.44 81.10 -6.09
N ARG A 1244 50.14 82.09 -5.22
CA ARG A 1244 50.95 82.41 -4.04
C ARG A 1244 50.05 82.77 -2.86
N ALA A 1245 50.53 82.53 -1.64
CA ALA A 1245 49.95 83.07 -0.41
C ALA A 1245 51.06 83.53 0.51
N SER A 1246 50.87 84.65 1.19
CA SER A 1246 51.87 85.24 2.08
C SER A 1246 51.32 85.37 3.50
N ASN A 1247 52.20 85.38 4.49
CA ASN A 1247 51.87 85.56 5.91
C ASN A 1247 50.93 84.48 6.50
N LEU A 1248 51.15 83.22 6.11
CA LEU A 1248 50.45 82.03 6.64
C LEU A 1248 50.76 81.78 8.12
#